data_AF-A0AA43U213-F1
#
_entry.id   AF-A0AA43U213-F1
#
_cell.length_a   1.000
_cell.length_b   1.000
_cell.length_c   1.000
_cell.angle_alpha   90.00
_cell.angle_beta   90.00
_cell.angle_gamma   90.00
#
_symmetry.space_group_name_H-M   'P 1'
#
loop_
_entity.id
_entity.type
_entity.pdbx_description
1 polymer ?
#
loop_
_entity_poly.entity_id
_entity_poly.type
_entity_poly.pdbx_seq_one_letter_code
_entity_poly.pdbx_strand_id
1 'polypeptide(L)'
;MSPISLVENDVASSNGHEANDSFSEQLNGYRASRIADDNAHTTSSGCNGKTETLNGWHNGAETRAPSPIAIVGMAMRLPGGVKDAQGFWEMLITKGNGQCKIPGDRYNIESFYSPSGKSGTVKTKYGYFLDGSELHNLDTSFFSMTKAEFDKLNPQQRMLLEVVWECMENAGQVRWRGKNIGCYVGVYGEDWLDIAAKDTQHLGMYRITGSGDFALANRVSYEYNLSGPSMTIRTACSSSLIGLHEACQAIRNGDCSSAIVAGANLIMSPTMTVAMTEQGVLSPYGSCNTFDAKADGYARGEAINAVFVKPLSDALQDGDPIRAVIRATATNSYRVAGIDNLAETAFVECHGNGTAVGDPLEAVAIANVFGQEGVWIGSVKPNVGHSEGASGVTSLIKTVLALEHQRIPPNINFSEPNPKIPFKSARLQVPLEITPWPTNCAMRASVNSFGTGGSNAHVIVDSATAFGAPKINADRGPPTRRPHLLVFSASHPDSLRRQDTAYQIWVPAFCVTDGNGTLEISSFSKPKLSPQIVFVFTGQGAQWAEMGKNLMHDYPGFRRYIKGMDDILSGLPCAPTWGIEDELQKPEASSRLDRAEFSQPLCTAIQIGLINLLKSWGVKPAAVIGHSSGENAAAYAADIIDADAAIIIAFYRGQVTKRQSIPGGMVAVGMGRQLVVPYLVDGVVVACENSPHSVTLSGDMKQLNAVANKIRADQPEMFVRGLKVEMAYHSHHMRHIGAEYEEMLEGRIRTRPGSATFFSTVTGRIVSDTTEFGPSYWRKNLESPVLFDAATRDALEKISRDTLFLEIGLHSALAGPLRQIFKTVASASAPAYVPTMLRGQNCTSSLLTAAGNMHLQNVSLNFDNLTPGQRVLTDLPNYKWRHETKHWNESRMARE
;
A
#
# COMPACT_ATOMS: atom_id res chain seq x y z
N MET A 1 -39.78 57.19 4.40
CA MET A 1 -41.19 57.50 4.08
C MET A 1 -42.04 56.41 4.71
N SER A 2 -42.66 56.70 5.84
CA SER A 2 -43.76 55.92 6.42
C SER A 2 -45.08 56.63 6.04
N PRO A 3 -46.27 56.20 6.51
CA PRO A 3 -47.01 54.94 6.32
C PRO A 3 -48.53 55.23 6.12
N ILE A 4 -49.42 54.28 6.45
CA ILE A 4 -50.85 54.38 6.95
C ILE A 4 -51.67 53.21 6.30
N SER A 5 -52.45 52.38 6.99
CA SER A 5 -53.23 52.53 8.24
C SER A 5 -53.37 51.22 9.04
N LEU A 6 -53.51 51.42 10.36
CA LEU A 6 -54.00 50.52 11.39
C LEU A 6 -55.54 50.50 11.43
N VAL A 7 -56.13 49.43 11.98
CA VAL A 7 -57.21 49.55 12.97
C VAL A 7 -56.94 48.57 14.11
N GLU A 8 -56.81 49.13 15.31
CA GLU A 8 -56.72 48.49 16.63
C GLU A 8 -58.10 48.04 17.13
N ASN A 9 -58.13 47.08 18.05
CA ASN A 9 -58.80 47.26 19.33
C ASN A 9 -58.27 46.29 20.38
N ASP A 10 -58.33 46.76 21.62
CA ASP A 10 -57.38 46.51 22.69
C ASP A 10 -58.13 45.99 23.95
N VAL A 11 -57.38 45.31 24.83
CA VAL A 11 -57.46 45.33 26.32
C VAL A 11 -58.36 44.34 27.12
N ALA A 12 -57.61 43.57 27.97
CA ALA A 12 -57.85 43.09 29.35
C ALA A 12 -58.88 41.98 29.65
N SER A 13 -58.74 41.13 30.67
CA SER A 13 -57.65 40.72 31.59
C SER A 13 -58.14 39.50 32.41
N SER A 14 -57.19 38.83 33.09
CA SER A 14 -57.34 38.05 34.33
C SER A 14 -57.54 36.50 34.27
N ASN A 15 -56.49 35.84 34.78
CA ASN A 15 -56.44 34.75 35.78
C ASN A 15 -57.11 33.38 35.54
N GLY A 16 -56.25 32.36 35.47
CA GLY A 16 -56.10 31.41 36.58
C GLY A 16 -56.88 30.09 36.52
N HIS A 17 -56.16 29.03 36.11
CA HIS A 17 -56.25 27.62 36.52
C HIS A 17 -57.62 26.96 36.78
N GLU A 18 -57.96 25.98 35.92
CA GLU A 18 -58.16 24.57 36.31
C GLU A 18 -58.13 23.70 35.03
N ALA A 19 -57.26 22.69 35.00
CA ALA A 19 -57.11 21.77 33.88
C ALA A 19 -57.48 20.37 34.36
N ASN A 20 -58.48 19.76 33.72
CA ASN A 20 -58.66 18.31 33.66
C ASN A 20 -59.37 17.95 32.35
N ASP A 21 -58.82 16.91 31.71
CA ASP A 21 -59.42 15.96 30.78
C ASP A 21 -60.12 16.48 29.51
N SER A 22 -59.42 16.34 28.37
CA SER A 22 -59.88 15.59 27.19
C SER A 22 -59.11 16.01 25.93
N PHE A 23 -58.22 15.16 25.40
CA PHE A 23 -57.82 15.22 23.99
C PHE A 23 -57.22 13.86 23.57
N SER A 24 -58.10 12.88 23.37
CA SER A 24 -57.77 11.54 22.87
C SER A 24 -58.66 11.11 21.71
N GLU A 25 -59.12 12.04 20.86
CA GLU A 25 -59.88 11.73 19.65
C GLU A 25 -59.61 12.77 18.55
N GLN A 26 -58.47 12.64 17.84
CA GLN A 26 -58.31 13.22 16.49
C GLN A 26 -57.02 12.70 15.85
N LEU A 27 -56.97 11.41 15.46
CA LEU A 27 -55.93 10.87 14.57
C LEU A 27 -56.32 9.56 13.85
N ASN A 28 -57.63 9.28 13.70
CA ASN A 28 -58.15 8.15 12.91
C ASN A 28 -58.95 8.64 11.70
N GLY A 29 -58.25 9.13 10.69
CA GLY A 29 -58.84 9.44 9.39
C GLY A 29 -57.75 9.47 8.32
N TYR A 30 -57.96 8.76 7.22
CA TYR A 30 -57.06 8.56 6.08
C TYR A 30 -56.16 7.31 6.08
N ARG A 31 -56.79 6.14 6.21
CA ARG A 31 -56.45 4.93 5.44
C ARG A 31 -57.73 4.19 5.06
N ALA A 32 -58.14 4.26 3.79
CA ALA A 32 -58.83 3.20 3.03
C ALA A 32 -59.44 3.73 1.71
N SER A 33 -59.50 2.85 0.71
CA SER A 33 -60.04 3.00 -0.67
C SER A 33 -59.01 3.57 -1.67
N ARG A 34 -58.73 2.96 -2.83
CA ARG A 34 -59.52 2.08 -3.70
C ARG A 34 -58.61 1.12 -4.49
N ILE A 35 -59.03 -0.14 -4.60
CA ILE A 35 -58.73 -1.05 -5.74
C ILE A 35 -60.07 -1.68 -6.10
N ALA A 36 -60.58 -1.42 -7.30
CA ALA A 36 -61.34 -2.33 -8.16
C ALA A 36 -61.87 -1.57 -9.40
N ASP A 37 -61.60 -2.16 -10.55
CA ASP A 37 -62.33 -2.16 -11.82
C ASP A 37 -62.53 -0.85 -12.61
N ASP A 38 -61.87 -0.76 -13.77
CA ASP A 38 -62.60 -0.85 -15.05
C ASP A 38 -61.63 -0.97 -16.25
N ASN A 39 -61.95 -1.95 -17.12
CA ASN A 39 -61.33 -2.21 -18.41
C ASN A 39 -62.43 -2.05 -19.47
N ALA A 40 -62.29 -1.14 -20.44
CA ALA A 40 -62.65 -1.29 -21.87
C ALA A 40 -62.81 0.06 -22.59
N HIS A 41 -61.93 0.34 -23.56
CA HIS A 41 -62.24 0.64 -24.98
C HIS A 41 -61.07 1.36 -25.69
N THR A 42 -60.35 0.60 -26.54
CA THR A 42 -59.92 0.88 -27.95
C THR A 42 -59.68 2.36 -28.36
N THR A 43 -58.56 2.78 -28.97
CA THR A 43 -58.00 2.34 -30.28
C THR A 43 -56.56 2.83 -30.57
N SER A 44 -55.72 1.90 -31.03
CA SER A 44 -54.67 1.94 -32.10
C SER A 44 -53.68 3.11 -32.28
N SER A 45 -52.39 2.82 -32.07
CA SER A 45 -51.29 2.74 -33.07
C SER A 45 -49.94 2.81 -32.31
N GLY A 46 -48.90 2.00 -32.52
CA GLY A 46 -48.61 0.84 -33.34
C GLY A 46 -47.09 0.67 -33.27
N CYS A 47 -46.57 -0.44 -32.74
CA CYS A 47 -45.32 -1.09 -33.19
C CYS A 47 -44.99 -2.32 -32.34
N ASN A 48 -44.56 -3.36 -33.04
CA ASN A 48 -44.44 -4.75 -32.63
C ASN A 48 -43.37 -5.02 -31.57
N GLY A 49 -43.71 -5.81 -30.56
CA GLY A 49 -42.78 -6.50 -29.66
C GLY A 49 -43.50 -7.60 -28.90
N LYS A 50 -43.05 -8.84 -29.08
CA LYS A 50 -43.66 -10.08 -28.58
C LYS A 50 -44.00 -10.01 -27.09
N THR A 51 -45.26 -10.28 -26.77
CA THR A 51 -45.76 -10.59 -25.42
C THR A 51 -45.35 -12.01 -25.03
N GLU A 52 -44.24 -12.14 -24.31
CA GLU A 52 -44.10 -13.23 -23.34
C GLU A 52 -44.63 -12.74 -21.99
N THR A 53 -45.52 -13.54 -21.42
CA THR A 53 -46.26 -13.31 -20.20
C THR A 53 -45.34 -13.06 -19.00
N LEU A 54 -45.41 -11.84 -18.43
CA LEU A 54 -44.89 -11.50 -17.10
C LEU A 54 -45.78 -12.13 -16.01
N ASN A 55 -45.75 -13.46 -15.91
CA ASN A 55 -46.21 -14.20 -14.74
C ASN A 55 -45.00 -14.88 -14.11
N GLY A 56 -44.29 -14.16 -13.23
CA GLY A 56 -43.09 -14.68 -12.58
C GLY A 56 -42.65 -13.96 -11.32
N TRP A 57 -43.51 -13.13 -10.69
CA TRP A 57 -43.14 -12.34 -9.51
C TRP A 57 -43.61 -12.93 -8.17
N HIS A 58 -43.96 -14.21 -8.13
CA HIS A 58 -44.12 -14.96 -6.89
C HIS A 58 -43.71 -16.41 -7.09
N ASN A 59 -42.42 -16.69 -6.97
CA ASN A 59 -41.91 -18.02 -6.63
C ASN A 59 -40.73 -17.84 -5.68
N GLY A 60 -40.76 -18.59 -4.57
CA GLY A 60 -39.93 -18.39 -3.38
C GLY A 60 -38.44 -18.34 -3.64
N ALA A 61 -37.89 -17.14 -3.68
CA ALA A 61 -36.49 -16.93 -3.35
C ALA A 61 -36.38 -17.05 -1.83
N GLU A 62 -35.74 -18.11 -1.34
CA GLU A 62 -35.13 -18.09 -0.01
C GLU A 62 -34.41 -16.75 0.13
N THR A 63 -34.76 -15.95 1.13
CA THR A 63 -34.13 -14.65 1.38
C THR A 63 -32.68 -14.90 1.78
N ARG A 64 -31.79 -15.01 0.79
CA ARG A 64 -30.36 -15.16 1.00
C ARG A 64 -29.87 -13.95 1.79
N ALA A 65 -29.25 -14.18 2.94
CA ALA A 65 -28.70 -13.10 3.75
C ALA A 65 -27.79 -12.21 2.88
N PRO A 66 -27.85 -10.88 3.02
CA PRO A 66 -27.05 -9.98 2.21
C PRO A 66 -25.56 -10.26 2.44
N SER A 67 -24.77 -10.19 1.36
CA SER A 67 -23.34 -10.45 1.42
C SER A 67 -22.66 -9.55 2.47
N PRO A 68 -21.85 -10.11 3.39
CA PRO A 68 -21.12 -9.34 4.40
C PRO A 68 -20.06 -8.45 3.77
N ILE A 69 -19.86 -7.28 4.36
CA ILE A 69 -18.93 -6.26 3.88
C ILE A 69 -17.85 -6.04 4.94
N ALA A 70 -16.58 -6.19 4.55
CA ALA A 70 -15.45 -5.94 5.43
C ALA A 70 -15.16 -4.43 5.50
N ILE A 71 -14.87 -3.94 6.71
CA ILE A 71 -14.15 -2.68 6.93
C ILE A 71 -12.66 -3.04 6.94
N VAL A 72 -11.89 -2.53 5.99
CA VAL A 72 -10.47 -2.87 5.82
C VAL A 72 -9.53 -1.73 6.15
N GLY A 73 -9.99 -0.48 6.21
CA GLY A 73 -9.17 0.62 6.70
C GLY A 73 -9.99 1.74 7.28
N MET A 74 -9.34 2.59 8.08
CA MET A 74 -9.94 3.78 8.67
C MET A 74 -8.90 4.85 8.98
N ALA A 75 -9.32 6.11 8.94
CA ALA A 75 -8.51 7.26 9.36
C ALA A 75 -9.41 8.38 9.90
N MET A 76 -8.84 9.27 10.71
CA MET A 76 -9.60 10.35 11.32
C MET A 76 -8.76 11.55 11.74
N ARG A 77 -9.44 12.68 11.92
CA ARG A 77 -9.08 13.83 12.76
C ARG A 77 -10.25 14.10 13.67
N LEU A 78 -10.03 14.00 14.98
CA LEU A 78 -11.05 14.24 16.00
C LEU A 78 -10.53 15.23 17.07
N PRO A 79 -11.43 15.93 17.78
CA PRO A 79 -11.09 16.84 18.88
C PRO A 79 -10.23 16.18 19.97
N GLY A 80 -9.51 17.01 20.73
CA GLY A 80 -8.54 16.54 21.73
C GLY A 80 -7.24 15.97 21.15
N GLY A 81 -6.91 16.33 19.90
CA GLY A 81 -5.63 16.01 19.25
C GLY A 81 -5.55 14.60 18.67
N VAL A 82 -6.68 13.93 18.47
CA VAL A 82 -6.75 12.57 17.93
C VAL A 82 -6.54 12.58 16.42
N LYS A 83 -5.48 11.91 15.96
CA LYS A 83 -5.09 11.87 14.54
C LYS A 83 -5.09 10.47 13.92
N ASP A 84 -5.30 9.43 14.73
CA ASP A 84 -5.30 8.05 14.29
C ASP A 84 -6.11 7.15 15.25
N ALA A 85 -6.21 5.88 14.88
CA ALA A 85 -6.94 4.84 15.62
C ALA A 85 -6.38 4.60 17.03
N GLN A 86 -5.06 4.66 17.19
CA GLN A 86 -4.38 4.39 18.46
C GLN A 86 -4.64 5.54 19.45
N GLY A 87 -4.43 6.79 19.03
CA GLY A 87 -4.72 7.96 19.86
C GLY A 87 -6.20 8.06 20.22
N PHE A 88 -7.09 7.62 19.32
CA PHE A 88 -8.52 7.58 19.64
C PHE A 88 -8.85 6.51 20.69
N TRP A 89 -8.30 5.31 20.54
CA TRP A 89 -8.48 4.25 21.52
C TRP A 89 -7.95 4.66 22.90
N GLU A 90 -6.76 5.26 22.95
CA GLU A 90 -6.17 5.79 24.18
C GLU A 90 -7.05 6.84 24.84
N MET A 91 -7.58 7.80 24.08
CA MET A 91 -8.55 8.78 24.60
C MET A 91 -9.77 8.09 25.23
N LEU A 92 -10.35 7.10 24.55
CA LEU A 92 -11.55 6.42 25.01
C LEU A 92 -11.32 5.68 26.33
N ILE A 93 -10.24 4.89 26.45
CA ILE A 93 -9.98 4.08 27.65
C ILE A 93 -9.47 4.91 28.83
N THR A 94 -8.83 6.04 28.57
CA THR A 94 -8.36 6.98 29.61
C THR A 94 -9.41 8.01 30.01
N LYS A 95 -10.65 7.89 29.50
CA LYS A 95 -11.77 8.80 29.77
C LYS A 95 -11.48 10.25 29.34
N GLY A 96 -10.70 10.43 28.27
CA GLY A 96 -10.38 11.74 27.72
C GLY A 96 -11.60 12.48 27.18
N ASN A 97 -11.58 13.81 27.34
CA ASN A 97 -12.62 14.74 26.90
C ASN A 97 -11.99 15.82 26.01
N GLY A 98 -12.39 15.87 24.75
CA GLY A 98 -11.91 16.84 23.76
C GLY A 98 -12.60 18.21 23.80
N GLN A 99 -13.45 18.47 24.80
CA GLN A 99 -14.13 19.76 24.94
C GLN A 99 -13.11 20.89 25.13
N CYS A 100 -13.31 21.98 24.41
CA CYS A 100 -12.50 23.18 24.53
C CYS A 100 -13.36 24.44 24.41
N LYS A 101 -12.79 25.59 24.78
CA LYS A 101 -13.39 26.88 24.44
C LYS A 101 -13.34 27.05 22.92
N ILE A 102 -14.40 27.59 22.33
CA ILE A 102 -14.47 27.92 20.90
C ILE A 102 -13.22 28.73 20.52
N PRO A 103 -12.38 28.24 19.59
CA PRO A 103 -11.14 28.91 19.24
C PRO A 103 -11.39 30.29 18.61
N GLY A 104 -10.62 31.30 19.03
CA GLY A 104 -10.78 32.67 18.55
C GLY A 104 -10.36 32.86 17.07
N ASP A 105 -9.67 31.90 16.49
CA ASP A 105 -9.34 31.84 15.06
C ASP A 105 -10.49 31.30 14.19
N ARG A 106 -11.59 30.79 14.79
CA ARG A 106 -12.84 30.48 14.09
C ARG A 106 -13.71 31.71 13.96
N TYR A 107 -14.13 32.26 15.09
CA TYR A 107 -14.89 33.51 15.19
C TYR A 107 -14.81 34.06 16.61
N ASN A 108 -15.10 35.36 16.77
CA ASN A 108 -15.09 36.00 18.08
C ASN A 108 -16.31 35.59 18.91
N ILE A 109 -16.19 34.48 19.65
CA ILE A 109 -17.25 33.95 20.53
C ILE A 109 -17.76 34.98 21.54
N GLU A 110 -16.93 35.91 22.01
CA GLU A 110 -17.34 36.91 22.99
C GLU A 110 -18.38 37.89 22.43
N SER A 111 -18.39 38.14 21.12
CA SER A 111 -19.38 38.99 20.44
C SER A 111 -20.75 38.32 20.28
N PHE A 112 -20.78 36.98 20.28
CA PHE A 112 -22.01 36.21 20.05
C PHE A 112 -22.55 35.59 21.34
N TYR A 113 -21.78 35.52 22.42
CA TYR A 113 -22.21 34.84 23.64
C TYR A 113 -23.29 35.62 24.40
N SER A 114 -24.36 34.94 24.77
CA SER A 114 -25.32 35.43 25.75
C SER A 114 -25.88 34.27 26.58
N PRO A 115 -25.76 34.31 27.92
CA PRO A 115 -26.28 33.22 28.76
C PRO A 115 -27.80 33.11 28.71
N SER A 116 -28.52 34.19 28.39
CA SER A 116 -29.97 34.16 28.16
C SER A 116 -30.35 33.56 26.80
N GLY A 117 -29.39 33.48 25.86
CA GLY A 117 -29.62 33.02 24.48
C GLY A 117 -30.67 33.83 23.73
N LYS A 118 -30.62 35.16 23.85
CA LYS A 118 -31.46 36.06 23.05
C LYS A 118 -31.20 35.84 21.54
N SER A 119 -32.13 36.26 20.69
CA SER A 119 -31.96 36.06 19.24
C SER A 119 -30.64 36.63 18.73
N GLY A 120 -30.00 35.91 17.81
CA GLY A 120 -28.69 36.25 17.26
C GLY A 120 -27.48 35.90 18.15
N THR A 121 -27.67 35.18 19.26
CA THR A 121 -26.59 34.83 20.20
C THR A 121 -26.45 33.33 20.42
N VAL A 122 -25.32 32.92 21.01
CA VAL A 122 -25.03 31.54 21.40
C VAL A 122 -25.02 31.39 22.93
N LYS A 123 -25.57 30.28 23.44
CA LYS A 123 -25.70 30.03 24.89
C LYS A 123 -24.44 29.47 25.57
N THR A 124 -23.47 29.00 24.79
CA THR A 124 -22.24 28.38 25.30
C THR A 124 -21.00 28.98 24.61
N LYS A 125 -19.88 28.98 25.34
CA LYS A 125 -18.54 29.32 24.80
C LYS A 125 -17.70 28.09 24.46
N TYR A 126 -18.27 26.89 24.62
CA TYR A 126 -17.55 25.62 24.54
C TYR A 126 -18.10 24.74 23.43
N GLY A 127 -17.24 23.87 22.91
CA GLY A 127 -17.56 22.84 21.92
C GLY A 127 -16.36 21.92 21.73
N TYR A 128 -16.33 21.19 20.63
CA TYR A 128 -15.27 20.22 20.37
C TYR A 128 -14.62 20.50 19.02
N PHE A 129 -13.43 21.09 19.03
CA PHE A 129 -12.77 21.62 17.83
C PHE A 129 -11.49 20.84 17.51
N LEU A 130 -11.18 20.74 16.22
CA LEU A 130 -9.86 20.36 15.74
C LEU A 130 -8.87 21.51 15.99
N ASP A 131 -7.58 21.20 15.99
CA ASP A 131 -6.54 22.21 16.07
C ASP A 131 -6.67 23.15 14.84
N GLY A 132 -6.81 24.46 15.10
CA GLY A 132 -6.98 25.46 14.04
C GLY A 132 -5.83 25.47 13.03
N SER A 133 -4.62 25.11 13.46
CA SER A 133 -3.49 24.99 12.55
C SER A 133 -3.69 23.95 11.44
N GLU A 134 -4.51 22.92 11.66
CA GLU A 134 -4.79 21.87 10.67
C GLU A 134 -5.69 22.34 9.53
N LEU A 135 -6.60 23.28 9.78
CA LEU A 135 -7.53 23.81 8.77
C LEU A 135 -6.79 24.58 7.66
N HIS A 136 -5.57 25.04 7.95
CA HIS A 136 -4.73 25.79 7.04
C HIS A 136 -3.82 24.91 6.18
N ASN A 137 -3.80 23.60 6.42
CA ASN A 137 -2.79 22.71 5.86
C ASN A 137 -3.30 21.95 4.62
N LEU A 138 -2.38 21.71 3.69
CA LEU A 138 -2.44 20.66 2.66
C LEU A 138 -1.03 20.48 2.11
N ASP A 139 -0.60 19.25 1.90
CA ASP A 139 0.64 18.99 1.16
C ASP A 139 0.46 19.23 -0.36
N THR A 140 0.69 20.46 -0.79
CA THR A 140 0.56 20.84 -2.21
C THR A 140 1.60 20.17 -3.12
N SER A 141 2.72 19.70 -2.57
CA SER A 141 3.73 18.92 -3.32
C SER A 141 3.24 17.52 -3.65
N PHE A 142 2.30 17.01 -2.85
CA PHE A 142 1.62 15.75 -3.07
C PHE A 142 0.43 15.91 -4.03
N PHE A 143 -0.42 16.92 -3.80
CA PHE A 143 -1.70 17.08 -4.49
C PHE A 143 -1.68 17.99 -5.74
N SER A 144 -0.52 18.29 -6.33
CA SER A 144 -0.37 19.00 -7.62
C SER A 144 -1.30 20.20 -7.84
N MET A 145 -1.59 20.95 -6.78
CA MET A 145 -2.60 22.01 -6.77
C MET A 145 -1.96 23.40 -6.90
N THR A 146 -2.55 24.27 -7.72
CA THR A 146 -2.06 25.66 -7.83
C THR A 146 -2.43 26.46 -6.59
N LYS A 147 -1.63 27.48 -6.24
CA LYS A 147 -1.96 28.39 -5.13
C LYS A 147 -3.34 29.05 -5.28
N ALA A 148 -3.70 29.45 -6.50
CA ALA A 148 -4.97 30.12 -6.78
C ALA A 148 -6.18 29.22 -6.51
N GLU A 149 -6.06 27.92 -6.80
CA GLU A 149 -7.07 26.93 -6.44
C GLU A 149 -7.08 26.67 -4.94
N PHE A 150 -5.90 26.41 -4.38
CA PHE A 150 -5.77 26.04 -2.98
C PHE A 150 -6.36 27.10 -2.03
N ASP A 151 -6.12 28.38 -2.32
CA ASP A 151 -6.63 29.50 -1.54
C ASP A 151 -8.17 29.50 -1.44
N LYS A 152 -8.89 28.98 -2.43
CA LYS A 152 -10.36 28.97 -2.46
C LYS A 152 -10.98 27.66 -1.95
N LEU A 153 -10.15 26.64 -1.70
CA LEU A 153 -10.61 25.31 -1.36
C LEU A 153 -11.16 25.25 0.07
N ASN A 154 -12.35 24.67 0.23
CA ASN A 154 -12.97 24.39 1.52
C ASN A 154 -12.02 23.54 2.38
N PRO A 155 -11.73 23.94 3.64
CA PRO A 155 -10.90 23.16 4.55
C PRO A 155 -11.33 21.69 4.70
N GLN A 156 -12.63 21.40 4.62
CA GLN A 156 -13.15 20.03 4.63
C GLN A 156 -12.62 19.21 3.44
N GLN A 157 -12.54 19.79 2.24
CA GLN A 157 -12.00 19.10 1.06
C GLN A 157 -10.50 18.81 1.23
N ARG A 158 -9.73 19.75 1.78
CA ARG A 158 -8.28 19.59 2.01
C ARG A 158 -8.01 18.43 2.95
N MET A 159 -8.70 18.42 4.09
CA MET A 159 -8.51 17.40 5.12
C MET A 159 -9.04 16.04 4.65
N LEU A 160 -10.12 15.99 3.87
CA LEU A 160 -10.61 14.76 3.26
C LEU A 160 -9.57 14.11 2.34
N LEU A 161 -8.81 14.89 1.57
CA LEU A 161 -7.75 14.33 0.73
C LEU A 161 -6.73 13.56 1.57
N GLU A 162 -6.17 14.19 2.61
CA GLU A 162 -5.19 13.54 3.48
C GLU A 162 -5.77 12.37 4.28
N VAL A 163 -6.97 12.54 4.87
CA VAL A 163 -7.63 11.47 5.66
C VAL A 163 -8.01 10.27 4.78
N VAL A 164 -8.46 10.48 3.54
CA VAL A 164 -8.74 9.38 2.62
C VAL A 164 -7.46 8.67 2.17
N TRP A 165 -6.36 9.40 1.95
CA TRP A 165 -5.05 8.77 1.70
C TRP A 165 -4.67 7.85 2.85
N GLU A 166 -4.70 8.34 4.09
CA GLU A 166 -4.37 7.57 5.28
C GLU A 166 -5.31 6.37 5.46
N CYS A 167 -6.59 6.52 5.12
CA CYS A 167 -7.55 5.42 5.15
C CYS A 167 -7.19 4.33 4.12
N MET A 168 -6.74 4.70 2.92
CA MET A 168 -6.30 3.76 1.89
C MET A 168 -4.96 3.11 2.27
N GLU A 169 -4.01 3.85 2.84
CA GLU A 169 -2.76 3.30 3.40
C GLU A 169 -3.06 2.29 4.50
N ASN A 170 -3.96 2.62 5.43
CA ASN A 170 -4.39 1.74 6.51
C ASN A 170 -5.10 0.47 5.98
N ALA A 171 -5.80 0.58 4.86
CA ALA A 171 -6.42 -0.54 4.15
C ALA A 171 -5.42 -1.35 3.29
N GLY A 172 -4.15 -0.98 3.23
CA GLY A 172 -3.13 -1.63 2.39
C GLY A 172 -3.43 -1.51 0.89
N GLN A 173 -4.27 -0.55 0.49
CA GLN A 173 -4.71 -0.46 -0.90
C GLN A 173 -3.56 0.04 -1.77
N VAL A 174 -3.24 -0.76 -2.78
CA VAL A 174 -2.26 -0.44 -3.82
C VAL A 174 -2.91 -0.52 -5.19
N ARG A 175 -2.36 0.23 -6.16
CA ARG A 175 -2.81 0.23 -7.57
C ARG A 175 -4.32 0.52 -7.73
N TRP A 176 -4.84 1.52 -7.03
CA TRP A 176 -6.26 1.90 -7.04
C TRP A 176 -6.67 2.76 -8.25
N ARG A 177 -5.74 3.48 -8.88
CA ARG A 177 -6.04 4.39 -9.99
C ARG A 177 -6.76 3.66 -11.13
N GLY A 178 -7.88 4.21 -11.56
CA GLY A 178 -8.78 3.67 -12.58
C GLY A 178 -9.76 2.60 -12.07
N LYS A 179 -9.62 2.10 -10.83
CA LYS A 179 -10.51 1.06 -10.29
C LYS A 179 -11.89 1.61 -9.95
N ASN A 180 -12.88 0.73 -10.06
CA ASN A 180 -14.29 1.01 -9.76
C ASN A 180 -14.54 1.09 -8.25
N ILE A 181 -13.98 2.11 -7.61
CA ILE A 181 -14.11 2.39 -6.18
C ILE A 181 -15.07 3.57 -6.00
N GLY A 182 -16.15 3.38 -5.23
CA GLY A 182 -17.09 4.44 -4.90
C GLY A 182 -16.57 5.39 -3.82
N CYS A 183 -17.07 6.62 -3.77
CA CYS A 183 -16.78 7.62 -2.75
C CYS A 183 -18.07 8.26 -2.24
N TYR A 184 -18.34 8.09 -0.94
CA TYR A 184 -19.57 8.58 -0.30
C TYR A 184 -19.19 9.47 0.88
N VAL A 185 -19.50 10.76 0.81
CA VAL A 185 -19.14 11.74 1.85
C VAL A 185 -20.38 12.30 2.53
N GLY A 186 -20.55 12.00 3.81
CA GLY A 186 -21.58 12.58 4.65
C GLY A 186 -21.18 13.97 5.16
N VAL A 187 -22.02 14.98 4.96
CA VAL A 187 -21.78 16.35 5.43
C VAL A 187 -23.03 16.93 6.08
N TYR A 188 -22.85 17.97 6.88
CA TYR A 188 -23.92 18.75 7.50
C TYR A 188 -23.79 20.25 7.19
N GLY A 189 -22.72 20.89 7.68
CA GLY A 189 -22.54 22.33 7.59
C GLY A 189 -21.98 22.83 6.27
N GLU A 190 -22.43 24.01 5.86
CA GLU A 190 -22.00 24.73 4.64
C GLU A 190 -21.23 26.02 4.98
N ASP A 191 -20.64 26.12 6.18
CA ASP A 191 -20.00 27.33 6.71
C ASP A 191 -19.02 27.98 5.72
N TRP A 192 -18.23 27.19 4.97
CA TRP A 192 -17.29 27.75 3.99
C TRP A 192 -18.00 28.36 2.78
N LEU A 193 -19.12 27.77 2.36
CA LEU A 193 -19.95 28.31 1.29
C LEU A 193 -20.52 29.67 1.69
N ASP A 194 -21.01 29.77 2.93
CA ASP A 194 -21.53 31.01 3.51
C ASP A 194 -20.44 32.08 3.62
N ILE A 195 -19.29 31.75 4.21
CA ILE A 195 -18.13 32.64 4.32
C ILE A 195 -17.71 33.16 2.94
N ALA A 196 -17.57 32.25 1.96
CA ALA A 196 -17.15 32.61 0.60
C ALA A 196 -18.21 33.42 -0.17
N ALA A 197 -19.49 33.35 0.20
CA ALA A 197 -20.57 34.08 -0.46
C ALA A 197 -20.75 35.53 0.04
N LYS A 198 -20.20 35.89 1.21
CA LYS A 198 -20.35 37.22 1.81
C LYS A 198 -19.73 38.36 1.00
N ASP A 199 -18.74 38.08 0.16
CA ASP A 199 -18.07 39.08 -0.67
C ASP A 199 -18.00 38.63 -2.13
N THR A 200 -18.86 39.21 -2.96
CA THR A 200 -18.94 38.89 -4.40
C THR A 200 -17.69 39.30 -5.17
N GLN A 201 -16.92 40.29 -4.70
CA GLN A 201 -15.67 40.71 -5.34
C GLN A 201 -14.52 39.75 -5.04
N HIS A 202 -14.65 38.96 -3.97
CA HIS A 202 -13.68 37.93 -3.59
C HIS A 202 -13.93 36.58 -4.29
N LEU A 203 -15.00 36.48 -5.08
CA LEU A 203 -15.28 35.30 -5.91
C LEU A 203 -14.25 35.18 -7.03
N GLY A 204 -13.93 33.95 -7.40
CA GLY A 204 -13.00 33.64 -8.49
C GLY A 204 -13.39 32.36 -9.19
N MET A 205 -12.63 31.97 -10.23
CA MET A 205 -12.93 30.80 -11.07
C MET A 205 -13.12 29.49 -10.28
N TYR A 206 -12.44 29.36 -9.12
CA TYR A 206 -12.51 28.17 -8.26
C TYR A 206 -13.68 28.19 -7.26
N ARG A 207 -14.58 29.19 -7.29
CA ARG A 207 -15.69 29.27 -6.32
C ARG A 207 -16.61 28.05 -6.36
N ILE A 208 -16.87 27.51 -7.56
CA ILE A 208 -17.80 26.39 -7.74
C ILE A 208 -17.17 25.10 -7.20
N THR A 209 -15.95 24.78 -7.65
CA THR A 209 -15.23 23.55 -7.28
C THR A 209 -14.56 23.61 -5.91
N GLY A 210 -14.29 24.81 -5.39
CA GLY A 210 -13.63 25.05 -4.12
C GLY A 210 -14.58 25.06 -2.92
N SER A 211 -15.82 25.54 -3.09
CA SER A 211 -16.78 25.67 -1.99
C SER A 211 -18.02 24.79 -2.10
N GLY A 212 -18.36 24.26 -3.27
CA GLY A 212 -19.56 23.44 -3.45
C GLY A 212 -19.46 22.08 -2.75
N ASP A 213 -20.51 21.67 -2.05
CA ASP A 213 -20.56 20.40 -1.30
C ASP A 213 -20.37 19.16 -2.19
N PHE A 214 -20.81 19.21 -3.45
CA PHE A 214 -20.60 18.11 -4.42
C PHE A 214 -19.11 17.79 -4.62
N ALA A 215 -18.23 18.77 -4.43
CA ALA A 215 -16.80 18.59 -4.62
C ALA A 215 -16.14 17.81 -3.46
N LEU A 216 -16.80 17.63 -2.32
CA LEU A 216 -16.28 16.83 -1.20
C LEU A 216 -15.99 15.38 -1.62
N ALA A 217 -16.94 14.71 -2.28
CA ALA A 217 -16.74 13.38 -2.83
C ALA A 217 -16.00 13.43 -4.18
N ASN A 218 -16.42 14.32 -5.09
CA ASN A 218 -15.92 14.31 -6.46
C ASN A 218 -14.43 14.63 -6.55
N ARG A 219 -13.90 15.50 -5.67
CA ARG A 219 -12.47 15.80 -5.64
C ARG A 219 -11.66 14.59 -5.18
N VAL A 220 -12.12 13.85 -4.18
CA VAL A 220 -11.47 12.60 -3.76
C VAL A 220 -11.43 11.62 -4.94
N SER A 221 -12.54 11.42 -5.64
CA SER A 221 -12.58 10.58 -6.84
C SER A 221 -11.64 11.09 -7.95
N TYR A 222 -11.56 12.40 -8.17
CA TYR A 222 -10.70 13.01 -9.18
C TYR A 222 -9.21 12.83 -8.85
N GLU A 223 -8.76 13.23 -7.67
CA GLU A 223 -7.35 13.18 -7.27
C GLU A 223 -6.80 11.74 -7.23
N TYR A 224 -7.63 10.79 -6.80
CA TYR A 224 -7.26 9.38 -6.74
C TYR A 224 -7.62 8.58 -8.00
N ASN A 225 -8.22 9.22 -9.01
CA ASN A 225 -8.71 8.61 -10.24
C ASN A 225 -9.59 7.37 -9.97
N LEU A 226 -10.65 7.54 -9.19
CA LEU A 226 -11.62 6.51 -8.86
C LEU A 226 -12.79 6.57 -9.84
N SER A 227 -13.20 5.43 -10.39
CA SER A 227 -14.23 5.37 -11.44
C SER A 227 -15.62 4.94 -10.96
N GLY A 228 -15.80 4.67 -9.66
CA GLY A 228 -17.09 4.32 -9.08
C GLY A 228 -17.97 5.53 -8.75
N PRO A 229 -19.18 5.30 -8.20
CA PRO A 229 -20.11 6.37 -7.84
C PRO A 229 -19.47 7.35 -6.85
N SER A 230 -19.66 8.66 -7.07
CA SER A 230 -19.12 9.71 -6.20
C SER A 230 -20.26 10.61 -5.74
N MET A 231 -20.56 10.60 -4.44
CA MET A 231 -21.76 11.22 -3.88
C MET A 231 -21.49 11.94 -2.56
N THR A 232 -21.94 13.19 -2.48
CA THR A 232 -22.08 13.89 -1.20
C THR A 232 -23.50 13.70 -0.68
N ILE A 233 -23.64 13.27 0.58
CA ILE A 233 -24.92 12.91 1.20
C ILE A 233 -25.23 13.85 2.36
N ARG A 234 -26.46 14.35 2.37
CA ARG A 234 -26.98 15.27 3.39
C ARG A 234 -28.32 14.79 3.95
N THR A 235 -28.27 14.14 5.10
CA THR A 235 -29.45 13.68 5.85
C THR A 235 -29.35 14.10 7.31
N ALA A 236 -28.84 15.32 7.54
CA ALA A 236 -28.51 15.84 8.86
C ALA A 236 -27.48 14.95 9.60
N CYS A 237 -27.71 14.64 10.88
CA CYS A 237 -26.77 13.90 11.72
C CYS A 237 -26.51 12.45 11.27
N SER A 238 -27.36 11.88 10.41
CA SER A 238 -27.21 10.52 9.89
C SER A 238 -26.41 10.42 8.59
N SER A 239 -25.98 11.57 8.00
CA SER A 239 -25.37 11.64 6.66
C SER A 239 -24.33 10.56 6.38
N SER A 240 -23.34 10.40 7.26
CA SER A 240 -22.24 9.44 7.02
C SER A 240 -22.64 7.96 7.18
N LEU A 241 -23.63 7.60 8.02
CA LEU A 241 -24.14 6.22 8.07
C LEU A 241 -25.11 5.92 6.92
N ILE A 242 -25.85 6.92 6.43
CA ILE A 242 -26.62 6.76 5.20
C ILE A 242 -25.65 6.60 4.01
N GLY A 243 -24.55 7.35 3.98
CA GLY A 243 -23.47 7.11 3.02
C GLY A 243 -22.88 5.71 3.10
N LEU A 244 -22.72 5.16 4.31
CA LEU A 244 -22.32 3.76 4.47
C LEU A 244 -23.36 2.79 3.93
N HIS A 245 -24.65 3.06 4.17
CA HIS A 245 -25.73 2.24 3.62
C HIS A 245 -25.69 2.24 2.09
N GLU A 246 -25.67 3.41 1.46
CA GLU A 246 -25.60 3.52 0.00
C GLU A 246 -24.36 2.84 -0.59
N ALA A 247 -23.19 3.01 0.04
CA ALA A 247 -21.97 2.30 -0.35
C ALA A 247 -22.12 0.78 -0.28
N CYS A 248 -22.73 0.26 0.79
CA CYS A 248 -22.99 -1.16 0.93
C CYS A 248 -23.95 -1.68 -0.14
N GLN A 249 -24.98 -0.91 -0.47
CA GLN A 249 -25.94 -1.27 -1.51
C GLN A 249 -25.30 -1.24 -2.90
N ALA A 250 -24.51 -0.22 -3.23
CA ALA A 250 -23.76 -0.11 -4.48
C ALA A 250 -22.79 -1.29 -4.68
N ILE A 251 -22.07 -1.70 -3.62
CA ILE A 251 -21.21 -2.89 -3.67
C ILE A 251 -22.02 -4.15 -3.97
N ARG A 252 -23.14 -4.35 -3.26
CA ARG A 252 -24.01 -5.53 -3.43
C ARG A 252 -24.67 -5.58 -4.82
N ASN A 253 -24.98 -4.42 -5.38
CA ASN A 253 -25.57 -4.29 -6.71
C ASN A 253 -24.53 -4.38 -7.85
N GLY A 254 -23.24 -4.31 -7.53
CA GLY A 254 -22.16 -4.33 -8.51
C GLY A 254 -21.85 -2.97 -9.15
N ASP A 255 -22.40 -1.88 -8.62
CA ASP A 255 -22.12 -0.51 -9.10
C ASP A 255 -20.66 -0.10 -8.79
N CYS A 256 -20.08 -0.63 -7.71
CA CYS A 256 -18.66 -0.50 -7.39
C CYS A 256 -18.10 -1.77 -6.74
N SER A 257 -16.80 -2.04 -6.89
CA SER A 257 -16.13 -3.21 -6.27
C SER A 257 -15.80 -3.00 -4.80
N SER A 258 -15.64 -1.74 -4.40
CA SER A 258 -15.33 -1.29 -3.05
C SER A 258 -15.71 0.18 -2.92
N ALA A 259 -15.69 0.72 -1.70
CA ALA A 259 -16.05 2.11 -1.48
C ALA A 259 -15.27 2.75 -0.32
N ILE A 260 -15.02 4.05 -0.46
CA ILE A 260 -14.61 4.94 0.61
C ILE A 260 -15.88 5.60 1.14
N VAL A 261 -16.07 5.54 2.45
CA VAL A 261 -17.16 6.23 3.15
C VAL A 261 -16.57 7.19 4.15
N ALA A 262 -16.83 8.47 3.98
CA ALA A 262 -16.25 9.53 4.80
C ALA A 262 -17.32 10.42 5.43
N GLY A 263 -16.94 11.08 6.52
CA GLY A 263 -17.70 12.11 7.18
C GLY A 263 -16.88 13.38 7.30
N ALA A 264 -17.47 14.53 7.01
CA ALA A 264 -16.83 15.83 7.21
C ALA A 264 -17.76 16.80 7.93
N ASN A 265 -17.23 17.45 8.97
CA ASN A 265 -17.87 18.55 9.67
C ASN A 265 -16.83 19.49 10.28
N LEU A 266 -16.88 20.77 9.91
CA LEU A 266 -16.08 21.84 10.51
C LEU A 266 -16.98 23.01 10.89
N ILE A 267 -16.66 23.69 11.99
CA ILE A 267 -17.42 24.80 12.54
C ILE A 267 -16.58 26.07 12.36
N MET A 268 -16.88 26.82 11.31
CA MET A 268 -16.08 27.99 10.90
C MET A 268 -16.83 29.30 11.12
N SER A 269 -18.16 29.26 11.29
CA SER A 269 -19.01 30.44 11.48
C SER A 269 -19.96 30.25 12.67
N PRO A 270 -20.37 31.34 13.35
CA PRO A 270 -21.38 31.27 14.40
C PRO A 270 -22.80 31.01 13.87
N THR A 271 -23.06 31.22 12.56
CA THR A 271 -24.43 31.23 11.98
C THR A 271 -25.26 30.02 12.39
N MET A 272 -24.73 28.81 12.16
CA MET A 272 -25.44 27.57 12.49
C MET A 272 -25.59 27.37 14.01
N THR A 273 -24.58 27.75 14.79
CA THR A 273 -24.62 27.65 16.26
C THR A 273 -25.67 28.59 16.86
N VAL A 274 -25.84 29.79 16.30
CA VAL A 274 -26.90 30.74 16.69
C VAL A 274 -28.27 30.14 16.40
N ALA A 275 -28.50 29.64 15.19
CA ALA A 275 -29.78 29.03 14.82
C ALA A 275 -30.13 27.82 15.71
N MET A 276 -29.16 26.97 16.02
CA MET A 276 -29.35 25.82 16.93
C MET A 276 -29.55 26.24 18.39
N THR A 277 -28.98 27.38 18.80
CA THR A 277 -29.24 27.96 20.12
C THR A 277 -30.70 28.39 20.24
N GLU A 278 -31.24 29.03 19.20
CA GLU A 278 -32.66 29.44 19.14
C GLU A 278 -33.60 28.23 19.12
N GLN A 279 -33.21 27.13 18.46
CA GLN A 279 -33.95 25.86 18.49
C GLN A 279 -33.92 25.15 19.86
N GLY A 280 -33.01 25.55 20.76
CA GLY A 280 -32.91 24.98 22.10
C GLY A 280 -32.32 23.57 22.15
N VAL A 281 -31.61 23.14 21.10
CA VAL A 281 -31.03 21.78 21.02
C VAL A 281 -29.61 21.68 21.59
N LEU A 282 -28.94 22.82 21.79
CA LEU A 282 -27.56 22.87 22.29
C LEU A 282 -27.51 22.97 23.82
N SER A 283 -26.58 22.23 24.43
CA SER A 283 -26.28 22.33 25.85
C SER A 283 -25.68 23.71 26.18
N PRO A 284 -26.15 24.41 27.23
CA PRO A 284 -25.55 25.67 27.70
C PRO A 284 -24.12 25.49 28.22
N TYR A 285 -23.71 24.27 28.57
CA TYR A 285 -22.35 23.95 29.01
C TYR A 285 -21.45 23.49 27.87
N GLY A 286 -22.00 23.32 26.66
CA GLY A 286 -21.26 22.82 25.50
C GLY A 286 -20.69 21.41 25.73
N SER A 287 -21.39 20.55 26.48
CA SER A 287 -21.07 19.12 26.64
C SER A 287 -22.22 18.23 26.16
N CYS A 288 -21.95 16.94 25.96
CA CYS A 288 -23.00 15.92 25.82
C CYS A 288 -23.02 15.09 27.11
N ASN A 289 -24.11 15.16 27.89
CA ASN A 289 -24.29 14.39 29.13
C ASN A 289 -25.18 13.17 28.87
N THR A 290 -24.77 12.34 27.91
CA THR A 290 -25.59 11.25 27.39
C THR A 290 -26.02 10.26 28.49
N PHE A 291 -27.33 10.03 28.58
CA PHE A 291 -28.05 9.20 29.54
C PHE A 291 -28.05 9.69 31.01
N ASP A 292 -27.40 10.82 31.30
CA ASP A 292 -27.37 11.42 32.63
C ASP A 292 -28.66 12.23 32.91
N ALA A 293 -29.02 12.39 34.18
CA ALA A 293 -30.13 13.24 34.61
C ALA A 293 -29.96 14.71 34.17
N LYS A 294 -28.71 15.16 33.94
CA LYS A 294 -28.33 16.49 33.45
C LYS A 294 -28.22 16.59 31.93
N ALA A 295 -28.79 15.65 31.19
CA ALA A 295 -28.93 15.74 29.74
C ALA A 295 -29.76 16.98 29.35
N ASP A 296 -29.11 18.02 28.82
CA ASP A 296 -29.69 19.34 28.56
C ASP A 296 -29.48 19.84 27.12
N GLY A 297 -29.04 18.96 26.23
CA GLY A 297 -28.71 19.27 24.84
C GLY A 297 -27.37 18.66 24.43
N TYR A 298 -26.97 18.88 23.19
CA TYR A 298 -25.68 18.42 22.68
C TYR A 298 -24.68 19.57 22.50
N ALA A 299 -23.41 19.22 22.38
CA ALA A 299 -22.34 20.12 21.99
C ALA A 299 -21.91 19.87 20.56
N ARG A 300 -21.80 20.93 19.75
CA ARG A 300 -21.29 20.77 18.38
C ARG A 300 -19.82 20.34 18.39
N GLY A 301 -19.48 19.45 17.47
CA GLY A 301 -18.12 18.95 17.28
C GLY A 301 -17.65 19.02 15.83
N GLU A 302 -16.33 19.09 15.65
CA GLU A 302 -15.67 18.97 14.36
C GLU A 302 -15.17 17.53 14.17
N ALA A 303 -15.17 17.01 12.95
CA ALA A 303 -14.52 15.74 12.61
C ALA A 303 -14.30 15.62 11.10
N ILE A 304 -13.18 15.02 10.72
CA ILE A 304 -12.96 14.48 9.38
C ILE A 304 -12.57 13.01 9.55
N ASN A 305 -13.31 12.09 8.95
CA ASN A 305 -13.06 10.66 9.13
C ASN A 305 -13.44 9.87 7.87
N ALA A 306 -12.83 8.69 7.71
CA ALA A 306 -13.10 7.79 6.61
C ALA A 306 -12.95 6.33 7.01
N VAL A 307 -13.71 5.47 6.35
CA VAL A 307 -13.54 4.01 6.34
C VAL A 307 -13.51 3.49 4.89
N PHE A 308 -12.73 2.44 4.66
CA PHE A 308 -12.68 1.73 3.37
C PHE A 308 -13.40 0.39 3.52
N VAL A 309 -14.36 0.13 2.64
CA VAL A 309 -15.20 -1.07 2.68
C VAL A 309 -15.18 -1.85 1.36
N LYS A 310 -15.24 -3.17 1.45
CA LYS A 310 -15.29 -4.08 0.29
C LYS A 310 -16.01 -5.39 0.64
N PRO A 311 -16.43 -6.22 -0.35
CA PRO A 311 -16.95 -7.55 -0.06
C PRO A 311 -15.98 -8.34 0.82
N LEU A 312 -16.50 -9.04 1.85
CA LEU A 312 -15.66 -9.83 2.75
C LEU A 312 -14.86 -10.92 2.00
N SER A 313 -15.47 -11.55 1.00
CA SER A 313 -14.81 -12.54 0.13
C SER A 313 -13.55 -11.99 -0.50
N ASP A 314 -13.65 -10.77 -1.03
CA ASP A 314 -12.57 -10.12 -1.77
C ASP A 314 -11.51 -9.62 -0.79
N ALA A 315 -11.90 -9.18 0.41
CA ALA A 315 -10.96 -8.82 1.47
C ALA A 315 -10.10 -10.02 1.90
N LEU A 316 -10.72 -11.18 2.07
CA LEU A 316 -10.03 -12.42 2.40
C LEU A 316 -9.12 -12.89 1.26
N GLN A 317 -9.59 -12.79 0.01
CA GLN A 317 -8.82 -13.17 -1.17
C GLN A 317 -7.58 -12.28 -1.36
N ASP A 318 -7.73 -10.97 -1.16
CA ASP A 318 -6.65 -10.00 -1.36
C ASP A 318 -5.70 -9.92 -0.16
N GLY A 319 -6.01 -10.57 0.96
CA GLY A 319 -5.19 -10.52 2.18
C GLY A 319 -5.26 -9.18 2.91
N ASP A 320 -6.38 -8.46 2.78
CA ASP A 320 -6.58 -7.16 3.40
C ASP A 320 -6.69 -7.26 4.94
N PRO A 321 -6.38 -6.17 5.67
CA PRO A 321 -6.52 -6.13 7.12
C PRO A 321 -7.99 -5.92 7.52
N ILE A 322 -8.74 -7.01 7.61
CA ILE A 322 -10.16 -6.98 8.01
C ILE A 322 -10.26 -6.54 9.48
N ARG A 323 -10.74 -5.31 9.70
CA ARG A 323 -10.89 -4.67 11.01
C ARG A 323 -12.19 -5.13 11.71
N ALA A 324 -13.28 -5.14 10.95
CA ALA A 324 -14.61 -5.61 11.37
C ALA A 324 -15.48 -5.95 10.15
N VAL A 325 -16.65 -6.55 10.39
CA VAL A 325 -17.57 -7.00 9.33
C VAL A 325 -18.95 -6.40 9.51
N ILE A 326 -19.38 -5.59 8.55
CA ILE A 326 -20.74 -5.06 8.46
C ILE A 326 -21.67 -6.19 8.00
N ARG A 327 -22.59 -6.57 8.88
CA ARG A 327 -23.63 -7.57 8.61
C ARG A 327 -24.83 -6.95 7.91
N ALA A 328 -25.25 -5.79 8.39
CA ALA A 328 -26.45 -5.13 7.95
C ALA A 328 -26.29 -3.62 8.06
N THR A 329 -26.94 -2.91 7.14
CA THR A 329 -27.20 -1.49 7.21
C THR A 329 -28.68 -1.27 6.92
N ALA A 330 -29.32 -0.33 7.60
CA ALA A 330 -30.74 -0.05 7.45
C ALA A 330 -31.02 1.46 7.55
N THR A 331 -31.98 1.92 6.75
CA THR A 331 -32.55 3.27 6.83
C THR A 331 -34.03 3.19 7.13
N ASN A 332 -34.49 3.83 8.21
CA ASN A 332 -35.87 3.89 8.72
C ASN A 332 -36.58 2.55 9.06
N SER A 333 -36.26 1.44 8.38
CA SER A 333 -36.87 0.12 8.58
C SER A 333 -35.79 -0.95 8.75
N TYR A 334 -35.93 -1.77 9.80
CA TYR A 334 -35.04 -2.89 10.06
C TYR A 334 -35.36 -4.04 9.10
N ARG A 335 -34.53 -4.24 8.06
CA ARG A 335 -34.44 -5.56 7.40
C ARG A 335 -33.29 -6.32 8.04
N VAL A 336 -33.61 -7.38 8.76
CA VAL A 336 -32.61 -8.18 9.48
C VAL A 336 -31.87 -9.06 8.47
N ALA A 337 -30.54 -8.92 8.41
CA ALA A 337 -29.65 -9.59 7.46
C ALA A 337 -29.42 -11.08 7.76
N GLY A 338 -30.49 -11.85 7.97
CA GLY A 338 -30.39 -13.25 8.40
C GLY A 338 -29.68 -13.39 9.74
N ILE A 339 -29.96 -12.49 10.69
CA ILE A 339 -29.52 -12.60 12.08
C ILE A 339 -30.72 -13.12 12.87
N ASP A 340 -30.63 -14.37 13.33
CA ASP A 340 -31.75 -15.06 13.96
C ASP A 340 -32.06 -14.53 15.36
N ASN A 341 -31.03 -14.04 16.07
CA ASN A 341 -31.16 -13.49 17.41
C ASN A 341 -30.40 -12.17 17.57
N LEU A 342 -31.13 -11.04 17.56
CA LEU A 342 -30.55 -9.72 17.82
C LEU A 342 -30.15 -9.54 19.30
N ALA A 343 -30.73 -10.31 20.23
CA ALA A 343 -30.44 -10.21 21.66
C ALA A 343 -29.00 -10.64 22.03
N GLU A 344 -28.28 -11.32 21.13
CA GLU A 344 -26.85 -11.62 21.30
C GLU A 344 -25.93 -10.40 21.06
N THR A 345 -26.48 -9.25 20.65
CA THR A 345 -25.72 -8.00 20.50
C THR A 345 -25.28 -7.50 21.87
N ALA A 346 -23.96 -7.48 22.11
CA ALA A 346 -23.42 -7.11 23.41
C ALA A 346 -23.46 -5.60 23.68
N PHE A 347 -23.32 -4.80 22.62
CA PHE A 347 -23.10 -3.35 22.72
C PHE A 347 -23.87 -2.57 21.66
N VAL A 348 -24.49 -1.47 22.06
CA VAL A 348 -25.07 -0.48 21.15
C VAL A 348 -24.36 0.86 21.36
N GLU A 349 -23.66 1.30 20.31
CA GLU A 349 -23.19 2.67 20.19
C GLU A 349 -24.35 3.53 19.69
N CYS A 350 -24.95 4.25 20.63
CA CYS A 350 -26.16 5.03 20.43
C CYS A 350 -25.90 6.32 19.64
N HIS A 351 -26.96 6.88 19.08
CA HIS A 351 -26.96 8.28 18.66
C HIS A 351 -26.73 9.18 19.89
N GLY A 352 -27.39 8.93 21.02
CA GLY A 352 -27.02 9.36 22.36
C GLY A 352 -26.43 10.76 22.44
N ASN A 353 -27.22 11.77 22.05
CA ASN A 353 -26.77 13.15 21.91
C ASN A 353 -26.89 13.95 23.22
N GLY A 354 -27.38 13.38 24.32
CA GLY A 354 -27.46 14.09 25.60
C GLY A 354 -28.68 15.00 25.70
N THR A 355 -29.74 14.73 24.94
CA THR A 355 -30.98 15.50 25.00
C THR A 355 -31.98 14.89 25.99
N ALA A 356 -32.68 15.74 26.73
CA ALA A 356 -33.66 15.31 27.75
C ALA A 356 -34.82 14.45 27.22
N VAL A 357 -35.08 14.50 25.90
CA VAL A 357 -36.14 13.74 25.21
C VAL A 357 -35.55 12.61 24.35
N GLY A 358 -34.46 12.86 23.62
CA GLY A 358 -33.89 11.87 22.70
C GLY A 358 -33.29 10.66 23.40
N ASP A 359 -32.54 10.87 24.49
CA ASP A 359 -31.88 9.78 25.21
C ASP A 359 -32.89 8.76 25.77
N PRO A 360 -34.01 9.15 26.44
CA PRO A 360 -35.06 8.21 26.82
C PRO A 360 -35.71 7.46 25.66
N LEU A 361 -36.02 8.14 24.55
CA LEU A 361 -36.67 7.51 23.39
C LEU A 361 -35.77 6.45 22.74
N GLU A 362 -34.49 6.76 22.57
CA GLU A 362 -33.53 5.82 22.01
C GLU A 362 -33.31 4.63 22.96
N ALA A 363 -33.17 4.86 24.26
CA ALA A 363 -32.99 3.78 25.23
C ALA A 363 -34.20 2.83 25.27
N VAL A 364 -35.43 3.36 25.18
CA VAL A 364 -36.65 2.53 25.09
C VAL A 364 -36.69 1.74 23.78
N ALA A 365 -36.31 2.35 22.65
CA ALA A 365 -36.23 1.64 21.37
C ALA A 365 -35.22 0.48 21.43
N ILE A 366 -34.05 0.71 22.03
CA ILE A 366 -33.03 -0.33 22.25
C ILE A 366 -33.57 -1.43 23.18
N ALA A 367 -34.21 -1.06 24.29
CA ALA A 367 -34.80 -2.02 25.22
C ALA A 367 -35.79 -2.97 24.55
N ASN A 368 -36.63 -2.43 23.66
CA ASN A 368 -37.64 -3.22 22.94
C ASN A 368 -37.04 -4.24 21.96
N VAL A 369 -35.82 -3.99 21.46
CA VAL A 369 -35.14 -4.85 20.48
C VAL A 369 -34.12 -5.79 21.13
N PHE A 370 -33.35 -5.29 22.10
CA PHE A 370 -32.17 -5.94 22.68
C PHE A 370 -32.30 -6.26 24.18
N GLY A 371 -33.27 -5.64 24.88
CA GLY A 371 -33.30 -5.59 26.35
C GLY A 371 -33.64 -6.91 27.07
N GLN A 372 -34.03 -7.98 26.37
CA GLN A 372 -34.39 -9.26 27.01
C GLN A 372 -33.20 -9.92 27.74
N GLU A 373 -32.03 -9.92 27.10
CA GLU A 373 -30.81 -10.55 27.64
C GLU A 373 -29.88 -9.55 28.37
N GLY A 374 -30.21 -8.25 28.30
CA GLY A 374 -29.38 -7.15 28.79
C GLY A 374 -28.30 -6.74 27.79
N VAL A 375 -28.05 -5.43 27.69
CA VAL A 375 -27.16 -4.86 26.66
C VAL A 375 -26.41 -3.64 27.20
N TRP A 376 -25.15 -3.51 26.79
CA TRP A 376 -24.37 -2.30 27.05
C TRP A 376 -24.75 -1.21 26.06
N ILE A 377 -24.97 0.01 26.55
CA ILE A 377 -25.21 1.19 25.73
C ILE A 377 -24.16 2.25 26.03
N GLY A 378 -23.75 2.98 25.00
CA GLY A 378 -22.76 4.05 25.12
C GLY A 378 -22.88 5.06 24.00
N SER A 379 -22.17 6.18 24.13
CA SER A 379 -22.02 7.20 23.08
C SER A 379 -20.60 7.75 23.09
N VAL A 380 -20.09 8.07 21.91
CA VAL A 380 -18.79 8.74 21.71
C VAL A 380 -18.90 10.26 21.90
N LYS A 381 -20.11 10.82 21.81
CA LYS A 381 -20.34 12.27 21.80
C LYS A 381 -19.90 12.98 23.08
N PRO A 382 -19.94 12.36 24.28
CA PRO A 382 -19.33 12.96 25.46
C PRO A 382 -17.82 13.20 25.31
N ASN A 383 -17.09 12.34 24.57
CA ASN A 383 -15.64 12.45 24.37
C ASN A 383 -15.26 13.48 23.31
N VAL A 384 -15.97 13.52 22.18
CA VAL A 384 -15.55 14.28 20.98
C VAL A 384 -16.63 15.23 20.43
N GLY A 385 -17.72 15.40 21.15
CA GLY A 385 -18.86 16.21 20.72
C GLY A 385 -19.71 15.54 19.65
N HIS A 386 -20.78 16.21 19.27
CA HIS A 386 -21.62 15.78 18.16
C HIS A 386 -21.07 16.38 16.85
N SER A 387 -20.31 15.58 16.11
CA SER A 387 -19.75 15.94 14.80
C SER A 387 -20.74 15.92 13.62
N GLU A 388 -22.04 16.06 13.90
CA GLU A 388 -23.11 16.21 12.93
C GLU A 388 -23.02 15.20 11.76
N GLY A 389 -22.76 15.65 10.53
CA GLY A 389 -22.70 14.79 9.34
C GLY A 389 -21.63 13.68 9.43
N ALA A 390 -20.59 13.89 10.23
CA ALA A 390 -19.49 12.94 10.45
C ALA A 390 -19.68 12.01 11.65
N SER A 391 -20.74 12.21 12.47
CA SER A 391 -20.93 11.47 13.73
C SER A 391 -21.16 9.98 13.54
N GLY A 392 -21.79 9.61 12.44
CA GLY A 392 -22.05 8.22 12.09
C GLY A 392 -20.78 7.39 12.01
N VAL A 393 -19.85 7.81 11.14
CA VAL A 393 -18.56 7.14 10.98
C VAL A 393 -17.67 7.28 12.22
N THR A 394 -17.72 8.38 12.98
CA THR A 394 -17.02 8.47 14.28
C THR A 394 -17.48 7.35 15.24
N SER A 395 -18.80 7.14 15.32
CA SER A 395 -19.42 6.11 16.18
C SER A 395 -19.08 4.70 15.69
N LEU A 396 -19.05 4.50 14.37
CA LEU A 396 -18.62 3.25 13.75
C LEU A 396 -17.15 2.93 14.09
N ILE A 397 -16.25 3.91 13.99
CA ILE A 397 -14.82 3.68 14.27
C ILE A 397 -14.60 3.31 15.75
N LYS A 398 -15.27 3.98 16.70
CA LYS A 398 -15.24 3.57 18.12
C LYS A 398 -15.68 2.11 18.28
N THR A 399 -16.74 1.73 17.57
CA THR A 399 -17.28 0.37 17.61
C THR A 399 -16.31 -0.67 17.05
N VAL A 400 -15.65 -0.36 15.92
CA VAL A 400 -14.60 -1.21 15.35
C VAL A 400 -13.47 -1.40 16.37
N LEU A 401 -12.95 -0.34 16.97
CA LEU A 401 -11.89 -0.41 17.98
C LEU A 401 -12.29 -1.26 19.19
N ALA A 402 -13.52 -1.11 19.67
CA ALA A 402 -14.05 -1.90 20.78
C ALA A 402 -14.07 -3.42 20.45
N LEU A 403 -14.45 -3.79 19.22
CA LEU A 403 -14.43 -5.17 18.73
C LEU A 403 -13.00 -5.72 18.54
N GLU A 404 -12.07 -4.90 18.06
CA GLU A 404 -10.66 -5.26 17.87
C GLU A 404 -9.97 -5.55 19.20
N HIS A 405 -10.15 -4.66 20.18
CA HIS A 405 -9.59 -4.82 21.51
C HIS A 405 -10.39 -5.80 22.38
N GLN A 406 -11.59 -6.21 21.94
CA GLN A 406 -12.51 -7.06 22.70
C GLN A 406 -12.83 -6.45 24.07
N ARG A 407 -13.07 -5.13 24.09
CA ARG A 407 -13.33 -4.31 25.27
C ARG A 407 -14.31 -3.20 24.91
N ILE A 408 -15.28 -2.94 25.78
CA ILE A 408 -16.23 -1.82 25.66
C ILE A 408 -15.64 -0.62 26.42
N PRO A 409 -15.41 0.54 25.76
CA PRO A 409 -14.88 1.74 26.42
C PRO A 409 -15.87 2.38 27.39
N PRO A 410 -15.38 3.12 28.40
CA PRO A 410 -16.23 3.86 29.33
C PRO A 410 -17.00 5.00 28.64
N ASN A 411 -18.22 5.25 29.10
CA ASN A 411 -19.05 6.41 28.75
C ASN A 411 -18.79 7.51 29.78
N ILE A 412 -18.23 8.64 29.34
CA ILE A 412 -17.93 9.77 30.23
C ILE A 412 -19.15 10.70 30.38
N ASN A 413 -19.06 11.67 31.30
CA ASN A 413 -20.15 12.61 31.64
C ASN A 413 -21.45 11.92 32.12
N PHE A 414 -21.32 10.74 32.74
CA PHE A 414 -22.42 10.00 33.35
C PHE A 414 -22.17 9.83 34.84
N SER A 415 -22.96 10.52 35.65
CA SER A 415 -22.86 10.62 37.10
C SER A 415 -24.14 10.18 37.81
N GLU A 416 -25.30 10.63 37.32
CA GLU A 416 -26.62 10.30 37.85
C GLU A 416 -27.49 9.76 36.71
N PRO A 417 -28.00 8.52 36.79
CA PRO A 417 -28.83 7.95 35.73
C PRO A 417 -30.10 8.77 35.50
N ASN A 418 -30.42 9.07 34.24
CA ASN A 418 -31.67 9.78 33.92
C ASN A 418 -32.90 8.96 34.36
N PRO A 419 -33.78 9.49 35.23
CA PRO A 419 -34.91 8.75 35.78
C PRO A 419 -35.98 8.39 34.74
N LYS A 420 -35.96 9.01 33.55
CA LYS A 420 -36.86 8.70 32.43
C LYS A 420 -36.39 7.47 31.62
N ILE A 421 -35.18 6.98 31.88
CA ILE A 421 -34.63 5.79 31.21
C ILE A 421 -34.86 4.56 32.10
N PRO A 422 -35.49 3.48 31.58
CA PRO A 422 -35.82 2.29 32.37
C PRO A 422 -34.62 1.35 32.59
N PHE A 423 -33.45 1.84 33.02
CA PHE A 423 -32.20 1.04 33.09
C PHE A 423 -32.37 -0.33 33.76
N LYS A 424 -33.04 -0.38 34.91
CA LYS A 424 -33.25 -1.63 35.67
C LYS A 424 -34.22 -2.59 34.98
N SER A 425 -35.40 -2.11 34.59
CA SER A 425 -36.45 -2.96 33.99
C SER A 425 -36.11 -3.38 32.56
N ALA A 426 -35.36 -2.56 31.83
CA ALA A 426 -34.89 -2.84 30.47
C ALA A 426 -33.51 -3.50 30.40
N ARG A 427 -32.87 -3.78 31.55
CA ARG A 427 -31.54 -4.39 31.65
C ARG A 427 -30.46 -3.66 30.83
N LEU A 428 -30.56 -2.33 30.75
CA LEU A 428 -29.59 -1.48 30.05
C LEU A 428 -28.43 -1.12 30.99
N GLN A 429 -27.21 -1.22 30.48
CA GLN A 429 -26.01 -0.96 31.27
C GLN A 429 -25.13 0.09 30.58
N VAL A 430 -24.58 1.04 31.34
CA VAL A 430 -23.66 2.06 30.85
C VAL A 430 -22.25 1.75 31.40
N PRO A 431 -21.23 1.56 30.54
CA PRO A 431 -19.89 1.21 31.01
C PRO A 431 -19.23 2.43 31.66
N LEU A 432 -18.81 2.33 32.92
CA LEU A 432 -18.07 3.42 33.62
C LEU A 432 -16.56 3.24 33.61
N GLU A 433 -16.12 2.01 33.34
CA GLU A 433 -14.73 1.60 33.19
C GLU A 433 -14.59 0.79 31.90
N ILE A 434 -13.35 0.58 31.46
CA ILE A 434 -13.06 -0.36 30.37
C ILE A 434 -13.60 -1.75 30.75
N THR A 435 -14.55 -2.24 29.97
CA THR A 435 -15.30 -3.45 30.31
C THR A 435 -14.92 -4.58 29.36
N PRO A 436 -14.55 -5.78 29.86
CA PRO A 436 -14.37 -6.97 29.01
C PRO A 436 -15.59 -7.24 28.14
N TRP A 437 -15.37 -7.65 26.89
CA TRP A 437 -16.50 -8.07 26.06
C TRP A 437 -17.23 -9.26 26.72
N PRO A 438 -18.57 -9.24 26.85
CA PRO A 438 -19.31 -10.32 27.48
C PRO A 438 -19.09 -11.66 26.77
N THR A 439 -18.83 -12.73 27.54
CA THR A 439 -18.53 -14.07 26.99
C THR A 439 -19.76 -14.83 26.51
N ASN A 440 -20.95 -14.43 26.96
CA ASN A 440 -22.24 -15.02 26.60
C ASN A 440 -22.94 -14.30 25.43
N CYS A 441 -22.32 -13.26 24.87
CA CYS A 441 -22.85 -12.52 23.73
C CYS A 441 -21.98 -12.78 22.50
N ALA A 442 -22.54 -12.51 21.32
CA ALA A 442 -21.72 -12.43 20.12
C ALA A 442 -20.73 -11.26 20.24
N MET A 443 -19.57 -11.39 19.58
CA MET A 443 -18.66 -10.26 19.31
C MET A 443 -19.30 -9.34 18.27
N ARG A 444 -20.45 -8.75 18.62
CA ARG A 444 -21.36 -7.98 17.77
C ARG A 444 -21.77 -6.71 18.49
N ALA A 445 -21.76 -5.62 17.74
CA ALA A 445 -22.29 -4.34 18.17
C ALA A 445 -23.21 -3.72 17.13
N SER A 446 -24.07 -2.82 17.59
CA SER A 446 -24.91 -1.98 16.74
C SER A 446 -24.53 -0.51 16.84
N VAL A 447 -24.72 0.24 15.77
CA VAL A 447 -24.44 1.68 15.71
C VAL A 447 -25.67 2.43 15.20
N ASN A 448 -26.12 3.42 15.96
CA ASN A 448 -27.25 4.28 15.61
C ASN A 448 -26.77 5.67 15.17
N SER A 449 -27.42 6.24 14.15
CA SER A 449 -27.36 7.67 13.90
C SER A 449 -28.68 8.21 13.34
N PHE A 450 -29.26 9.19 14.03
CA PHE A 450 -30.59 9.71 13.73
C PHE A 450 -30.51 11.17 13.28
N GLY A 451 -30.96 11.44 12.06
CA GLY A 451 -31.01 12.79 11.52
C GLY A 451 -32.20 13.56 12.06
N THR A 452 -32.03 14.85 12.35
CA THR A 452 -33.11 15.74 12.81
C THR A 452 -34.29 15.82 11.84
N GLY A 453 -34.06 15.58 10.54
CA GLY A 453 -35.10 15.48 9.51
C GLY A 453 -35.86 14.14 9.47
N GLY A 454 -35.60 13.21 10.40
CA GLY A 454 -36.29 11.92 10.49
C GLY A 454 -35.63 10.77 9.72
N SER A 455 -34.55 11.03 8.98
CA SER A 455 -33.76 9.98 8.32
C SER A 455 -32.85 9.27 9.32
N ASN A 456 -33.22 8.05 9.68
CA ASN A 456 -32.54 7.23 10.67
C ASN A 456 -31.66 6.18 10.00
N ALA A 457 -30.46 5.95 10.52
CA ALA A 457 -29.55 4.91 10.07
C ALA A 457 -29.15 3.99 11.23
N HIS A 458 -29.05 2.70 10.92
CA HIS A 458 -28.61 1.66 11.85
C HIS A 458 -27.65 0.70 11.16
N VAL A 459 -26.60 0.27 11.86
CA VAL A 459 -25.58 -0.64 11.34
C VAL A 459 -25.29 -1.73 12.35
N ILE A 460 -25.20 -2.98 11.90
CA ILE A 460 -24.79 -4.12 12.72
C ILE A 460 -23.41 -4.57 12.27
N VAL A 461 -22.47 -4.68 13.22
CA VAL A 461 -21.06 -4.97 12.98
C VAL A 461 -20.60 -6.13 13.86
N ASP A 462 -19.98 -7.13 13.25
CA ASP A 462 -19.34 -8.26 13.92
C ASP A 462 -17.81 -8.10 13.92
N SER A 463 -17.14 -8.75 14.88
CA SER A 463 -15.68 -8.86 14.88
C SER A 463 -15.19 -9.63 13.64
N ALA A 464 -14.05 -9.20 13.08
CA ALA A 464 -13.36 -9.91 12.02
C ALA A 464 -13.08 -11.39 12.36
N THR A 465 -12.76 -11.67 13.63
CA THR A 465 -12.45 -13.04 14.10
C THR A 465 -13.64 -13.99 14.04
N ALA A 466 -14.87 -13.48 14.13
CA ALA A 466 -16.09 -14.28 13.96
C ALA A 466 -16.22 -14.84 12.54
N PHE A 467 -15.47 -14.30 11.58
CA PHE A 467 -15.45 -14.71 10.18
C PHE A 467 -14.14 -15.40 9.77
N GLY A 468 -13.33 -15.86 10.74
CA GLY A 468 -12.07 -16.56 10.47
C GLY A 468 -10.93 -15.65 10.01
N ALA A 469 -11.12 -14.32 10.00
CA ALA A 469 -10.04 -13.39 9.71
C ALA A 469 -9.04 -13.35 10.90
N PRO A 470 -7.73 -13.20 10.61
CA PRO A 470 -6.73 -13.08 11.66
C PRO A 470 -6.94 -11.80 12.47
N LYS A 471 -6.64 -11.86 13.79
CA LYS A 471 -6.67 -10.65 14.64
C LYS A 471 -5.72 -9.59 14.07
N ILE A 472 -6.17 -8.34 13.99
CA ILE A 472 -5.29 -7.20 13.73
C ILE A 472 -4.23 -7.13 14.84
N ASN A 473 -2.97 -6.89 14.45
CA ASN A 473 -1.81 -6.85 15.37
C ASN A 473 -1.61 -8.10 16.26
N ALA A 474 -2.17 -9.26 15.89
CA ALA A 474 -1.85 -10.56 16.53
C ALA A 474 -0.33 -10.74 16.71
N ASP A 475 0.05 -11.36 17.84
CA ASP A 475 1.43 -11.59 18.26
C ASP A 475 2.31 -11.95 17.08
N ARG A 476 3.22 -11.02 16.78
CA ARG A 476 4.27 -11.22 15.79
C ARG A 476 5.20 -12.24 16.44
N GLY A 477 5.12 -13.49 15.98
CA GLY A 477 6.02 -14.55 16.46
C GLY A 477 7.49 -14.10 16.43
N PRO A 478 8.41 -14.87 17.05
CA PRO A 478 9.80 -14.45 17.18
C PRO A 478 10.37 -14.03 15.82
N PRO A 479 11.12 -12.90 15.76
CA PRO A 479 11.63 -12.37 14.50
C PRO A 479 12.44 -13.44 13.77
N THR A 480 12.13 -13.63 12.49
CA THR A 480 12.91 -14.53 11.63
C THR A 480 14.33 -13.99 11.53
N ARG A 481 15.36 -14.85 11.64
CA ARG A 481 16.77 -14.45 11.47
C ARG A 481 17.16 -14.11 10.01
N ARG A 482 16.21 -14.10 9.08
CA ARG A 482 16.42 -13.82 7.66
C ARG A 482 16.48 -12.30 7.43
N PRO A 483 17.39 -11.80 6.56
CA PRO A 483 17.38 -10.40 6.11
C PRO A 483 16.10 -10.05 5.33
N HIS A 484 15.60 -8.82 5.51
CA HIS A 484 14.43 -8.27 4.82
C HIS A 484 14.77 -6.95 4.12
N LEU A 485 14.09 -6.66 3.00
CA LEU A 485 14.18 -5.38 2.31
C LEU A 485 13.04 -4.47 2.77
N LEU A 486 13.38 -3.31 3.34
CA LEU A 486 12.43 -2.24 3.65
C LEU A 486 12.62 -1.11 2.64
N VAL A 487 11.53 -0.64 2.06
CA VAL A 487 11.52 0.44 1.07
C VAL A 487 10.56 1.53 1.52
N PHE A 488 11.02 2.78 1.44
CA PHE A 488 10.22 3.97 1.74
C PHE A 488 10.26 4.92 0.55
N SER A 489 9.15 5.60 0.31
CA SER A 489 9.04 6.63 -0.72
C SER A 489 8.16 7.77 -0.23
N ALA A 490 8.43 8.99 -0.73
CA ALA A 490 7.59 10.15 -0.48
C ALA A 490 7.58 11.08 -1.70
N SER A 491 6.58 11.97 -1.78
CA SER A 491 6.50 12.98 -2.85
C SER A 491 7.53 14.10 -2.69
N HIS A 492 8.16 14.22 -1.52
CA HIS A 492 9.12 15.28 -1.20
C HIS A 492 10.26 14.78 -0.29
N PRO A 493 11.51 15.30 -0.41
CA PRO A 493 12.63 14.88 0.43
C PRO A 493 12.42 15.10 1.94
N ASP A 494 11.72 16.17 2.34
CA ASP A 494 11.39 16.41 3.75
C ASP A 494 10.42 15.37 4.30
N SER A 495 9.42 14.98 3.52
CA SER A 495 8.49 13.92 3.88
C SER A 495 9.22 12.59 4.00
N LEU A 496 10.16 12.29 3.09
CA LEU A 496 10.98 11.08 3.17
C LEU A 496 11.86 11.06 4.43
N ARG A 497 12.51 12.18 4.78
CA ARG A 497 13.28 12.32 6.04
C ARG A 497 12.41 12.05 7.26
N ARG A 498 11.25 12.70 7.35
CA ARG A 498 10.32 12.54 8.47
C ARG A 498 9.78 11.11 8.55
N GLN A 499 9.54 10.48 7.41
CA GLN A 499 9.14 9.07 7.33
C GLN A 499 10.24 8.16 7.89
N ASP A 500 11.48 8.29 7.41
CA ASP A 500 12.62 7.48 7.92
C ASP A 500 12.79 7.62 9.44
N THR A 501 12.81 8.85 9.97
CA THR A 501 12.87 9.08 11.43
C THR A 501 11.73 8.37 12.17
N ALA A 502 10.51 8.45 11.66
CA ALA A 502 9.35 7.81 12.30
C ALA A 502 9.48 6.28 12.34
N TYR A 503 10.05 5.69 11.29
CA TYR A 503 10.23 4.24 11.20
C TYR A 503 11.43 3.74 12.01
N GLN A 504 12.52 4.52 12.15
CA GLN A 504 13.63 4.18 13.04
C GLN A 504 13.21 4.10 14.51
N ILE A 505 12.26 4.95 14.92
CA ILE A 505 11.64 4.88 16.26
C ILE A 505 10.78 3.62 16.39
N TRP A 506 10.12 3.21 15.31
CA TRP A 506 9.16 2.10 15.31
C TRP A 506 9.81 0.71 15.13
N VAL A 507 10.91 0.61 14.39
CA VAL A 507 11.66 -0.65 14.14
C VAL A 507 13.16 -0.41 14.23
N PRO A 508 13.90 -1.22 15.01
CA PRO A 508 15.35 -1.29 14.90
C PRO A 508 15.74 -2.12 13.66
N ALA A 509 15.62 -1.55 12.46
CA ALA A 509 16.02 -2.22 11.20
C ALA A 509 16.95 -1.33 10.37
N PHE A 510 17.96 -1.95 9.74
CA PHE A 510 18.99 -1.29 8.96
C PHE A 510 18.45 -0.89 7.56
N CYS A 511 18.59 0.40 7.23
CA CYS A 511 18.19 0.98 5.96
C CYS A 511 19.10 0.51 4.81
N VAL A 512 18.51 0.28 3.62
CA VAL A 512 19.28 0.03 2.39
C VAL A 512 19.92 1.34 1.95
N THR A 513 21.20 1.45 2.29
CA THR A 513 22.08 2.53 1.82
C THR A 513 22.41 2.33 0.34
N ASP A 514 22.85 3.40 -0.31
CA ASP A 514 23.41 3.45 -1.68
C ASP A 514 24.69 2.60 -1.88
N GLY A 515 24.98 1.69 -0.96
CA GLY A 515 26.20 0.90 -0.92
C GLY A 515 27.37 1.54 -0.17
N ASN A 516 27.26 2.80 0.28
CA ASN A 516 28.35 3.50 1.00
C ASN A 516 28.11 3.65 2.51
N GLY A 517 27.03 3.10 3.08
CA GLY A 517 26.80 3.15 4.53
C GLY A 517 26.45 4.54 5.09
N THR A 518 26.39 5.57 4.25
CA THR A 518 25.88 6.90 4.58
C THR A 518 24.49 7.05 4.00
N LEU A 519 23.53 7.39 4.87
CA LEU A 519 22.16 7.75 4.54
C LEU A 519 22.18 9.17 3.93
N GLU A 520 22.92 9.39 2.84
CA GLU A 520 22.63 10.54 2.01
C GLU A 520 21.33 10.22 1.26
N ILE A 521 20.28 10.95 1.61
CA ILE A 521 19.06 11.07 0.79
C ILE A 521 19.50 11.78 -0.50
N SER A 522 20.18 11.04 -1.37
CA SER A 522 21.06 11.60 -2.40
C SER A 522 20.37 11.81 -3.73
N SER A 523 19.08 11.49 -3.87
CA SER A 523 18.38 11.91 -5.09
C SER A 523 16.88 12.10 -4.92
N PHE A 524 16.45 13.34 -5.08
CA PHE A 524 15.16 13.62 -5.69
C PHE A 524 15.34 13.45 -7.21
N SER A 525 15.25 12.22 -7.71
CA SER A 525 15.23 12.01 -9.16
C SER A 525 13.81 12.20 -9.67
N LYS A 526 13.63 13.03 -10.70
CA LYS A 526 12.41 13.00 -11.51
C LYS A 526 12.11 11.55 -11.91
N PRO A 527 10.82 11.18 -12.11
CA PRO A 527 10.47 9.84 -12.58
C PRO A 527 11.32 9.48 -13.80
N LYS A 528 12.23 8.52 -13.64
CA LYS A 528 12.99 7.96 -14.76
C LYS A 528 12.10 6.97 -15.49
N LEU A 529 12.23 6.82 -16.80
CA LEU A 529 11.67 5.63 -17.44
C LEU A 529 12.33 4.38 -16.84
N SER A 530 11.59 3.27 -16.73
CA SER A 530 12.19 2.02 -16.29
C SER A 530 13.33 1.67 -17.27
N PRO A 531 14.56 1.44 -16.79
CA PRO A 531 15.70 1.20 -17.66
C PRO A 531 15.57 -0.16 -18.33
N GLN A 532 16.22 -0.31 -19.48
CA GLN A 532 16.49 -1.64 -20.03
C GLN A 532 17.59 -2.32 -19.21
N ILE A 533 17.40 -3.61 -18.90
CA ILE A 533 18.33 -4.35 -18.06
C ILE A 533 19.20 -5.25 -18.92
N VAL A 534 20.52 -5.11 -18.77
CA VAL A 534 21.51 -6.02 -19.38
C VAL A 534 22.04 -6.94 -18.29
N PHE A 535 21.84 -8.24 -18.44
CA PHE A 535 22.47 -9.20 -17.55
C PHE A 535 23.90 -9.48 -18.02
N VAL A 536 24.87 -9.28 -17.13
CA VAL A 536 26.29 -9.59 -17.35
C VAL A 536 26.69 -10.76 -16.47
N PHE A 537 27.25 -11.81 -17.06
CA PHE A 537 27.56 -13.06 -16.35
C PHE A 537 29.05 -13.23 -16.13
N THR A 538 29.46 -13.44 -14.88
CA THR A 538 30.86 -13.79 -14.55
C THR A 538 31.21 -15.18 -15.06
N GLY A 539 32.45 -15.36 -15.52
CA GLY A 539 33.04 -16.68 -15.76
C GLY A 539 33.60 -17.32 -14.49
N GLN A 540 34.40 -18.37 -14.67
CA GLN A 540 35.18 -19.01 -13.61
C GLN A 540 36.23 -18.05 -13.02
N GLY A 541 36.48 -18.15 -11.70
CA GLY A 541 37.44 -17.35 -10.94
C GLY A 541 36.79 -16.50 -9.84
N ALA A 542 35.47 -16.29 -9.91
CA ALA A 542 34.72 -15.55 -8.91
C ALA A 542 34.21 -16.43 -7.74
N GLN A 543 34.23 -17.76 -7.88
CA GLN A 543 33.71 -18.70 -6.88
C GLN A 543 34.40 -18.61 -5.52
N TRP A 544 33.70 -19.03 -4.48
CA TRP A 544 34.17 -19.09 -3.10
C TRP A 544 33.31 -20.10 -2.32
N ALA A 545 33.86 -20.68 -1.25
CA ALA A 545 33.18 -21.69 -0.45
C ALA A 545 31.88 -21.17 0.17
N GLU A 546 30.86 -22.03 0.26
CA GLU A 546 29.53 -21.70 0.80
C GLU A 546 28.73 -20.63 0.01
N MET A 547 29.16 -20.28 -1.20
CA MET A 547 28.39 -19.40 -2.08
C MET A 547 26.98 -19.97 -2.33
N GLY A 548 25.95 -19.14 -2.14
CA GLY A 548 24.55 -19.56 -2.34
C GLY A 548 23.93 -20.38 -1.21
N LYS A 549 24.69 -20.78 -0.18
CA LYS A 549 24.16 -21.52 0.99
C LYS A 549 22.99 -20.79 1.67
N ASN A 550 23.13 -19.47 1.88
CA ASN A 550 22.05 -18.67 2.47
C ASN A 550 20.81 -18.62 1.57
N LEU A 551 20.99 -18.52 0.25
CA LEU A 551 19.88 -18.48 -0.71
C LEU A 551 19.09 -19.79 -0.74
N MET A 552 19.76 -20.93 -0.65
CA MET A 552 19.09 -22.24 -0.56
C MET A 552 18.28 -22.40 0.74
N HIS A 553 18.75 -21.81 1.83
CA HIS A 553 18.02 -21.81 3.10
C HIS A 553 16.82 -20.84 3.06
N ASP A 554 17.04 -19.62 2.59
CA ASP A 554 16.06 -18.53 2.69
C ASP A 554 15.00 -18.55 1.58
N TYR A 555 15.30 -19.15 0.41
CA TYR A 555 14.41 -19.25 -0.74
C TYR A 555 14.22 -20.71 -1.18
N PRO A 556 13.12 -21.37 -0.78
CA PRO A 556 12.83 -22.75 -1.18
C PRO A 556 12.79 -22.95 -2.71
N GLY A 557 12.32 -21.94 -3.45
CA GLY A 557 12.34 -21.94 -4.92
C GLY A 557 13.76 -22.04 -5.48
N PHE A 558 14.72 -21.28 -4.93
CA PHE A 558 16.13 -21.33 -5.34
C PHE A 558 16.71 -22.74 -5.11
N ARG A 559 16.50 -23.31 -3.92
CA ARG A 559 16.94 -24.68 -3.60
C ARG A 559 16.34 -25.74 -4.54
N ARG A 560 15.07 -25.58 -4.91
CA ARG A 560 14.42 -26.50 -5.87
C ARG A 560 15.11 -26.49 -7.23
N TYR A 561 15.55 -25.33 -7.73
CA TYR A 561 16.30 -25.27 -8.98
C TYR A 561 17.67 -25.94 -8.87
N ILE A 562 18.37 -25.77 -7.75
CA ILE A 562 19.65 -26.45 -7.50
C ILE A 562 19.48 -27.97 -7.54
N LYS A 563 18.47 -28.50 -6.84
CA LYS A 563 18.15 -29.94 -6.86
C LYS A 563 17.77 -30.45 -8.26
N GLY A 564 17.00 -29.69 -9.03
CA GLY A 564 16.66 -30.09 -10.39
C GLY A 564 17.90 -30.27 -11.28
N MET A 565 18.95 -29.48 -11.07
CA MET A 565 20.23 -29.65 -11.77
C MET A 565 21.02 -30.87 -11.29
N ASP A 566 20.90 -31.26 -10.02
CA ASP A 566 21.41 -32.55 -9.53
C ASP A 566 20.73 -33.72 -10.25
N ASP A 567 19.41 -33.68 -10.36
CA ASP A 567 18.64 -34.71 -11.06
C ASP A 567 19.07 -34.84 -12.53
N ILE A 568 19.27 -33.70 -13.21
CA ILE A 568 19.76 -33.66 -14.61
C ILE A 568 21.15 -34.33 -14.73
N LEU A 569 22.10 -33.95 -13.87
CA LEU A 569 23.46 -34.52 -13.93
C LEU A 569 23.48 -36.00 -13.55
N SER A 570 22.60 -36.44 -12.66
CA SER A 570 22.47 -37.85 -12.25
C SER A 570 22.02 -38.76 -13.41
N GLY A 571 21.30 -38.21 -14.39
CA GLY A 571 20.82 -38.93 -15.57
C GLY A 571 21.87 -39.09 -16.69
N LEU A 572 23.06 -38.50 -16.55
CA LEU A 572 24.10 -38.58 -17.58
C LEU A 572 24.84 -39.93 -17.55
N PRO A 573 25.32 -40.45 -18.69
CA PRO A 573 26.10 -41.69 -18.73
C PRO A 573 27.36 -41.68 -17.86
N CYS A 574 27.93 -40.49 -17.63
CA CYS A 574 29.07 -40.26 -16.75
C CYS A 574 28.67 -39.36 -15.55
N ALA A 575 27.54 -39.69 -14.93
CA ALA A 575 27.01 -38.95 -13.79
C ALA A 575 28.08 -38.73 -12.71
N PRO A 576 28.13 -37.53 -12.10
CA PRO A 576 29.05 -37.26 -11.00
C PRO A 576 28.72 -38.11 -9.77
N THR A 577 29.75 -38.52 -9.03
CA THR A 577 29.60 -39.18 -7.72
C THR A 577 29.36 -38.18 -6.57
N TRP A 578 28.92 -36.96 -6.89
CA TRP A 578 28.74 -35.84 -5.97
C TRP A 578 27.59 -34.97 -6.47
N GLY A 579 26.87 -34.31 -5.55
CA GLY A 579 25.80 -33.37 -5.87
C GLY A 579 26.21 -31.90 -5.74
N ILE A 580 25.67 -31.07 -6.61
CA ILE A 580 25.72 -29.60 -6.61
C ILE A 580 25.26 -29.08 -5.25
N GLU A 581 24.08 -29.49 -4.75
CA GLU A 581 23.56 -29.02 -3.45
C GLU A 581 24.52 -29.35 -2.31
N ASP A 582 25.04 -30.57 -2.28
CA ASP A 582 25.93 -31.04 -1.22
C ASP A 582 27.28 -30.30 -1.25
N GLU A 583 27.84 -30.08 -2.44
CA GLU A 583 29.13 -29.39 -2.58
C GLU A 583 29.03 -27.89 -2.23
N LEU A 584 27.92 -27.22 -2.56
CA LEU A 584 27.67 -25.82 -2.21
C LEU A 584 27.51 -25.59 -0.70
N GLN A 585 27.19 -26.63 0.06
CA GLN A 585 27.06 -26.55 1.52
C GLN A 585 28.36 -26.79 2.28
N LYS A 586 29.44 -27.21 1.59
CA LYS A 586 30.71 -27.53 2.24
C LYS A 586 31.48 -26.27 2.66
N PRO A 587 32.08 -26.28 3.87
CA PRO A 587 33.00 -25.23 4.28
C PRO A 587 34.30 -25.28 3.46
N GLU A 588 35.01 -24.15 3.45
CA GLU A 588 36.25 -23.95 2.67
C GLU A 588 37.25 -25.10 2.83
N ALA A 589 37.48 -25.57 4.05
CA ALA A 589 38.43 -26.65 4.36
C ALA A 589 38.16 -27.99 3.65
N SER A 590 36.93 -28.21 3.17
CA SER A 590 36.51 -29.46 2.52
C SER A 590 35.96 -29.26 1.10
N SER A 591 35.91 -28.02 0.63
CA SER A 591 35.36 -27.68 -0.66
C SER A 591 36.35 -27.99 -1.79
N ARG A 592 35.83 -28.48 -2.90
CA ARG A 592 36.60 -28.78 -4.12
C ARG A 592 36.38 -27.74 -5.22
N LEU A 593 35.79 -26.60 -4.86
CA LEU A 593 35.39 -25.52 -5.78
C LEU A 593 36.52 -24.98 -6.67
N ASP A 594 37.79 -25.10 -6.27
CA ASP A 594 38.91 -24.62 -7.09
C ASP A 594 39.21 -25.49 -8.32
N ARG A 595 38.66 -26.71 -8.37
CA ARG A 595 38.82 -27.64 -9.48
C ARG A 595 37.77 -27.40 -10.57
N ALA A 596 38.17 -27.49 -11.83
CA ALA A 596 37.33 -27.13 -12.99
C ALA A 596 36.05 -27.98 -13.09
N GLU A 597 36.15 -29.27 -12.81
CA GLU A 597 35.03 -30.22 -12.83
C GLU A 597 33.97 -29.95 -11.75
N PHE A 598 34.29 -29.12 -10.75
CA PHE A 598 33.35 -28.65 -9.73
C PHE A 598 32.93 -27.19 -10.01
N SER A 599 33.89 -26.27 -10.15
CA SER A 599 33.59 -24.85 -10.35
C SER A 599 32.67 -24.59 -11.55
N GLN A 600 32.92 -25.19 -12.71
CA GLN A 600 32.13 -24.92 -13.92
C GLN A 600 30.62 -25.16 -13.72
N PRO A 601 30.16 -26.37 -13.34
CA PRO A 601 28.75 -26.62 -13.07
C PRO A 601 28.22 -25.85 -11.84
N LEU A 602 29.01 -25.71 -10.77
CA LEU A 602 28.57 -25.01 -9.56
C LEU A 602 28.32 -23.51 -9.79
N CYS A 603 29.19 -22.84 -10.55
CA CYS A 603 29.00 -21.44 -10.95
C CYS A 603 27.73 -21.27 -11.78
N THR A 604 27.55 -22.14 -12.79
CA THR A 604 26.39 -22.11 -13.69
C THR A 604 25.10 -22.36 -12.92
N ALA A 605 25.11 -23.31 -11.98
CA ALA A 605 23.95 -23.63 -11.15
C ALA A 605 23.49 -22.46 -10.29
N ILE A 606 24.40 -21.75 -9.63
CA ILE A 606 24.06 -20.55 -8.86
C ILE A 606 23.50 -19.46 -9.78
N GLN A 607 24.11 -19.22 -10.95
CA GLN A 607 23.62 -18.22 -11.90
C GLN A 607 22.21 -18.55 -12.40
N ILE A 608 21.91 -19.82 -12.73
CA ILE A 608 20.56 -20.29 -13.08
C ILE A 608 19.58 -20.07 -11.93
N GLY A 609 19.97 -20.40 -10.70
CA GLY A 609 19.16 -20.15 -9.50
C GLY A 609 18.83 -18.67 -9.32
N LEU A 610 19.81 -17.78 -9.52
CA LEU A 610 19.63 -16.33 -9.45
C LEU A 610 18.70 -15.82 -10.54
N ILE A 611 18.86 -16.26 -11.80
CA ILE A 611 17.99 -15.90 -12.92
C ILE A 611 16.54 -16.22 -12.58
N ASN A 612 16.27 -17.42 -12.07
CA ASN A 612 14.91 -17.84 -11.77
C ASN A 612 14.30 -17.08 -10.58
N LEU A 613 15.10 -16.75 -9.57
CA LEU A 613 14.65 -15.92 -8.45
C LEU A 613 14.34 -14.49 -8.91
N LEU A 614 15.22 -13.88 -9.70
CA LEU A 614 15.00 -12.57 -10.32
C LEU A 614 13.76 -12.54 -11.23
N LYS A 615 13.57 -13.59 -12.03
CA LYS A 615 12.37 -13.78 -12.87
C LYS A 615 11.10 -13.83 -12.03
N SER A 616 11.13 -14.47 -10.86
CA SER A 616 10.00 -14.47 -9.91
C SER A 616 9.70 -13.07 -9.36
N TRP A 617 10.71 -12.20 -9.26
CA TRP A 617 10.56 -10.80 -8.87
C TRP A 617 10.16 -9.89 -10.04
N GLY A 618 9.92 -10.43 -11.23
CA GLY A 618 9.57 -9.66 -12.43
C GLY A 618 10.76 -9.09 -13.21
N VAL A 619 11.99 -9.38 -12.79
CA VAL A 619 13.22 -8.88 -13.43
C VAL A 619 13.60 -9.80 -14.59
N LYS A 620 13.71 -9.24 -15.80
CA LYS A 620 14.12 -9.95 -17.02
C LYS A 620 15.13 -9.12 -17.81
N PRO A 621 16.09 -9.75 -18.51
CA PRO A 621 17.03 -9.03 -19.35
C PRO A 621 16.36 -8.60 -20.66
N ALA A 622 16.70 -7.39 -21.12
CA ALA A 622 16.55 -6.99 -22.51
C ALA A 622 17.71 -7.53 -23.37
N ALA A 623 18.89 -7.70 -22.76
CA ALA A 623 20.05 -8.30 -23.38
C ALA A 623 20.93 -9.03 -22.37
N VAL A 624 21.80 -9.90 -22.87
CA VAL A 624 22.74 -10.68 -22.07
C VAL A 624 24.15 -10.63 -22.65
N ILE A 625 25.15 -10.64 -21.78
CA ILE A 625 26.58 -10.77 -22.12
C ILE A 625 27.20 -11.75 -21.12
N GLY A 626 27.90 -12.78 -21.57
CA GLY A 626 28.59 -13.72 -20.69
C GLY A 626 30.10 -13.67 -20.86
N HIS A 627 30.86 -13.64 -19.75
CA HIS A 627 32.31 -13.76 -19.81
C HIS A 627 32.72 -15.24 -19.79
N SER A 628 33.32 -15.74 -20.86
CA SER A 628 33.78 -17.14 -20.95
C SER A 628 32.63 -18.13 -20.67
N SER A 629 32.74 -18.96 -19.62
CA SER A 629 31.70 -19.90 -19.18
C SER A 629 30.42 -19.23 -18.67
N GLY A 630 30.46 -17.92 -18.37
CA GLY A 630 29.25 -17.14 -18.07
C GLY A 630 28.25 -17.12 -19.23
N GLU A 631 28.68 -17.39 -20.47
CA GLU A 631 27.77 -17.52 -21.61
C GLU A 631 26.78 -18.68 -21.47
N ASN A 632 27.12 -19.72 -20.71
CA ASN A 632 26.23 -20.86 -20.46
C ASN A 632 24.93 -20.36 -19.79
N ALA A 633 25.07 -19.60 -18.71
CA ALA A 633 23.93 -19.02 -18.00
C ALA A 633 23.31 -17.85 -18.76
N ALA A 634 24.08 -17.08 -19.54
CA ALA A 634 23.54 -16.04 -20.40
C ALA A 634 22.57 -16.61 -21.46
N ALA A 635 22.92 -17.75 -22.08
CA ALA A 635 22.09 -18.38 -23.11
C ALA A 635 20.77 -18.90 -22.50
N TYR A 636 20.82 -19.42 -21.28
CA TYR A 636 19.62 -19.77 -20.51
C TYR A 636 18.78 -18.52 -20.17
N ALA A 637 19.40 -17.44 -19.69
CA ALA A 637 18.70 -16.19 -19.34
C ALA A 637 18.01 -15.51 -20.54
N ALA A 638 18.57 -15.68 -21.74
CA ALA A 638 17.99 -15.22 -23.00
C ALA A 638 16.94 -16.21 -23.55
N ASP A 639 16.58 -17.25 -22.81
CA ASP A 639 15.70 -18.33 -23.24
C ASP A 639 16.18 -19.03 -24.53
N ILE A 640 17.47 -18.98 -24.90
CA ILE A 640 18.00 -19.64 -26.11
C ILE A 640 18.16 -21.15 -25.89
N ILE A 641 18.59 -21.54 -24.70
CA ILE A 641 18.70 -22.93 -24.26
C ILE A 641 17.90 -23.15 -22.96
N ASP A 642 17.69 -24.40 -22.58
CA ASP A 642 17.10 -24.78 -21.29
C ASP A 642 18.16 -24.96 -20.20
N ALA A 643 17.71 -25.16 -18.96
CA ALA A 643 18.60 -25.36 -17.82
C ALA A 643 19.43 -26.63 -17.96
N ASP A 644 18.83 -27.68 -18.54
CA ASP A 644 19.46 -28.98 -18.84
C ASP A 644 20.69 -28.80 -19.72
N ALA A 645 20.53 -28.16 -20.89
CA ALA A 645 21.64 -27.89 -21.77
C ALA A 645 22.71 -27.02 -21.08
N ALA A 646 22.32 -25.94 -20.40
CA ALA A 646 23.25 -25.03 -19.74
C ALA A 646 24.12 -25.73 -18.68
N ILE A 647 23.53 -26.57 -17.83
CA ILE A 647 24.29 -27.31 -16.79
C ILE A 647 25.13 -28.44 -17.40
N ILE A 648 24.65 -29.10 -18.45
CA ILE A 648 25.39 -30.14 -19.18
C ILE A 648 26.63 -29.56 -19.87
N ILE A 649 26.49 -28.42 -20.54
CA ILE A 649 27.60 -27.66 -21.15
C ILE A 649 28.67 -27.37 -20.10
N ALA A 650 28.26 -26.82 -18.96
CA ALA A 650 29.18 -26.50 -17.86
C ALA A 650 29.85 -27.74 -17.26
N PHE A 651 29.10 -28.83 -17.05
CA PHE A 651 29.61 -30.07 -16.50
C PHE A 651 30.67 -30.70 -17.41
N TYR A 652 30.36 -30.89 -18.70
CA TYR A 652 31.30 -31.49 -19.65
C TYR A 652 32.52 -30.63 -19.89
N ARG A 653 32.38 -29.29 -19.88
CA ARG A 653 33.52 -28.36 -19.93
C ARG A 653 34.47 -28.58 -18.77
N GLY A 654 33.94 -28.79 -17.57
CA GLY A 654 34.75 -29.13 -16.40
C GLY A 654 35.42 -30.51 -16.52
N GLN A 655 34.69 -31.53 -16.97
CA GLN A 655 35.21 -32.90 -17.12
C GLN A 655 36.33 -33.01 -18.15
N VAL A 656 36.17 -32.39 -19.31
CA VAL A 656 37.18 -32.45 -20.37
C VAL A 656 38.43 -31.66 -19.97
N THR A 657 38.26 -30.52 -19.29
CA THR A 657 39.37 -29.73 -18.77
C THR A 657 40.20 -30.50 -17.75
N LYS A 658 39.57 -31.30 -16.89
CA LYS A 658 40.26 -32.15 -15.91
C LYS A 658 41.22 -33.16 -16.56
N ARG A 659 40.98 -33.56 -17.81
CA ARG A 659 41.80 -34.57 -18.53
C ARG A 659 43.07 -33.97 -19.15
N GLN A 660 43.16 -32.65 -19.25
CA GLN A 660 44.33 -31.96 -19.80
C GLN A 660 45.49 -31.98 -18.80
N SER A 661 46.64 -32.50 -19.22
CA SER A 661 47.84 -32.65 -18.37
C SER A 661 48.98 -31.69 -18.71
N ILE A 662 48.79 -30.79 -19.68
CA ILE A 662 49.82 -29.83 -20.11
C ILE A 662 49.90 -28.69 -19.08
N PRO A 663 51.06 -28.42 -18.46
CA PRO A 663 51.21 -27.32 -17.51
C PRO A 663 51.01 -25.97 -18.19
N GLY A 664 49.94 -25.26 -17.82
CA GLY A 664 49.60 -23.94 -18.34
C GLY A 664 49.23 -22.98 -17.22
N GLY A 665 49.00 -21.73 -17.57
CA GLY A 665 48.52 -20.75 -16.61
C GLY A 665 47.87 -19.55 -17.26
N MET A 666 47.41 -18.62 -16.43
CA MET A 666 46.85 -17.34 -16.88
C MET A 666 47.38 -16.17 -16.03
N VAL A 667 47.59 -15.02 -16.66
CA VAL A 667 48.08 -13.79 -16.02
C VAL A 667 47.19 -12.62 -16.40
N ALA A 668 46.63 -11.92 -15.43
CA ALA A 668 45.93 -10.66 -15.64
C ALA A 668 46.92 -9.49 -15.77
N VAL A 669 46.74 -8.66 -16.79
CA VAL A 669 47.62 -7.52 -17.11
C VAL A 669 46.77 -6.25 -17.26
N GLY A 670 47.17 -5.16 -16.61
CA GLY A 670 46.51 -3.85 -16.66
C GLY A 670 46.74 -3.05 -17.95
N MET A 671 46.93 -3.73 -19.08
CA MET A 671 47.18 -3.13 -20.40
C MET A 671 46.10 -3.52 -21.39
N GLY A 672 45.83 -2.66 -22.38
CA GLY A 672 44.99 -3.00 -23.53
C GLY A 672 45.69 -3.92 -24.52
N ARG A 673 44.91 -4.57 -25.40
CA ARG A 673 45.42 -5.52 -26.42
C ARG A 673 46.59 -4.93 -27.23
N GLN A 674 46.43 -3.72 -27.76
CA GLN A 674 47.46 -3.12 -28.62
C GLN A 674 48.81 -2.93 -27.91
N LEU A 675 48.78 -2.65 -26.60
CA LEU A 675 49.98 -2.45 -25.79
C LEU A 675 50.63 -3.75 -25.33
N VAL A 676 49.85 -4.84 -25.19
CA VAL A 676 50.39 -6.14 -24.76
C VAL A 676 50.98 -6.96 -25.92
N VAL A 677 50.49 -6.76 -27.15
CA VAL A 677 50.92 -7.52 -28.34
C VAL A 677 52.45 -7.56 -28.53
N PRO A 678 53.20 -6.46 -28.35
CA PRO A 678 54.67 -6.48 -28.48
C PRO A 678 55.41 -7.39 -27.49
N TYR A 679 54.75 -7.79 -26.39
CA TYR A 679 55.32 -8.68 -25.38
C TYR A 679 55.02 -10.16 -25.64
N LEU A 680 54.11 -10.48 -26.55
CA LEU A 680 53.69 -11.85 -26.80
C LEU A 680 54.80 -12.66 -27.49
N VAL A 681 54.90 -13.92 -27.12
CA VAL A 681 55.83 -14.90 -27.69
C VAL A 681 55.05 -16.16 -28.06
N ASP A 682 55.65 -17.03 -28.88
CA ASP A 682 55.08 -18.33 -29.19
C ASP A 682 54.75 -19.10 -27.89
N GLY A 683 53.54 -19.65 -27.84
CA GLY A 683 53.01 -20.32 -26.65
C GLY A 683 52.30 -19.41 -25.65
N VAL A 684 52.17 -18.10 -25.90
CA VAL A 684 51.37 -17.17 -25.07
C VAL A 684 50.41 -16.36 -25.94
N VAL A 685 49.13 -16.36 -25.58
CA VAL A 685 48.07 -15.64 -26.30
C VAL A 685 47.29 -14.70 -25.37
N VAL A 686 46.58 -13.74 -25.96
CA VAL A 686 45.55 -12.97 -25.24
C VAL A 686 44.29 -13.83 -25.17
N ALA A 687 43.98 -14.35 -23.99
CA ALA A 687 42.79 -15.15 -23.73
C ALA A 687 41.54 -14.30 -23.51
N CYS A 688 41.67 -13.14 -22.86
CA CYS A 688 40.53 -12.26 -22.59
C CYS A 688 40.89 -10.81 -22.87
N GLU A 689 40.03 -10.11 -23.59
CA GLU A 689 40.00 -8.66 -23.75
C GLU A 689 38.89 -8.11 -22.87
N ASN A 690 39.23 -7.83 -21.61
CA ASN A 690 38.25 -7.45 -20.59
C ASN A 690 37.85 -5.99 -20.72
N SER A 691 38.77 -5.11 -21.13
CA SER A 691 38.52 -3.67 -21.32
C SER A 691 39.64 -3.06 -22.18
N PRO A 692 39.57 -1.76 -22.52
CA PRO A 692 40.66 -1.06 -23.21
C PRO A 692 41.98 -1.03 -22.44
N HIS A 693 41.94 -1.31 -21.14
CA HIS A 693 43.09 -1.23 -20.23
C HIS A 693 43.25 -2.52 -19.43
N SER A 694 42.65 -3.63 -19.84
CA SER A 694 42.77 -4.90 -19.13
C SER A 694 42.64 -6.09 -20.06
N VAL A 695 43.67 -6.93 -20.05
CA VAL A 695 43.70 -8.21 -20.76
C VAL A 695 44.10 -9.35 -19.82
N THR A 696 43.79 -10.57 -20.22
CA THR A 696 44.31 -11.79 -19.58
C THR A 696 45.11 -12.58 -20.59
N LEU A 697 46.37 -12.85 -20.25
CA LEU A 697 47.26 -13.70 -21.02
C LEU A 697 47.12 -15.16 -20.58
N SER A 698 47.30 -16.09 -21.51
CA SER A 698 47.15 -17.52 -21.28
C SER A 698 48.12 -18.30 -22.15
N GLY A 699 48.68 -19.38 -21.62
CA GLY A 699 49.57 -20.24 -22.39
C GLY A 699 50.53 -21.07 -21.55
N ASP A 700 51.65 -21.44 -22.15
CA ASP A 700 52.67 -22.29 -21.54
C ASP A 700 53.30 -21.59 -20.34
N MET A 701 53.34 -22.27 -19.19
CA MET A 701 53.70 -21.65 -17.90
C MET A 701 55.07 -20.95 -17.92
N LYS A 702 56.07 -21.54 -18.58
CA LYS A 702 57.43 -20.97 -18.65
C LYS A 702 57.45 -19.68 -19.45
N GLN A 703 56.86 -19.70 -20.65
CA GLN A 703 56.78 -18.55 -21.55
C GLN A 703 55.92 -17.45 -20.93
N LEU A 704 54.78 -17.82 -20.32
CA LEU A 704 53.88 -16.88 -19.65
C LEU A 704 54.58 -16.14 -18.50
N ASN A 705 55.37 -16.84 -17.68
CA ASN A 705 56.17 -16.21 -16.64
C ASN A 705 57.25 -15.28 -17.20
N ALA A 706 57.90 -15.66 -18.31
CA ALA A 706 58.88 -14.81 -18.98
C ALA A 706 58.23 -13.51 -19.50
N VAL A 707 57.06 -13.61 -20.15
CA VAL A 707 56.28 -12.45 -20.61
C VAL A 707 55.87 -11.57 -19.44
N ALA A 708 55.32 -12.15 -18.36
CA ALA A 708 54.90 -11.41 -17.17
C ALA A 708 56.08 -10.68 -16.50
N ASN A 709 57.24 -11.32 -16.38
CA ASN A 709 58.44 -10.70 -15.81
C ASN A 709 58.99 -9.59 -16.70
N LYS A 710 58.95 -9.77 -18.03
CA LYS A 710 59.34 -8.73 -18.98
C LYS A 710 58.43 -7.50 -18.88
N ILE A 711 57.11 -7.68 -18.80
CA ILE A 711 56.17 -6.57 -18.61
C ILE A 711 56.47 -5.84 -17.30
N ARG A 712 56.72 -6.55 -16.19
CA ARG A 712 57.09 -5.91 -14.91
C ARG A 712 58.40 -5.13 -14.98
N ALA A 713 59.38 -5.62 -15.75
CA ALA A 713 60.65 -4.94 -15.94
C ALA A 713 60.51 -3.68 -16.80
N ASP A 714 59.78 -3.79 -17.91
CA ASP A 714 59.61 -2.70 -18.87
C ASP A 714 58.57 -1.67 -18.40
N GLN A 715 57.63 -2.06 -17.53
CA GLN A 715 56.53 -1.24 -16.98
C GLN A 715 56.29 -1.53 -15.49
N PRO A 716 57.11 -0.99 -14.57
CA PRO A 716 57.07 -1.33 -13.14
C PRO A 716 55.73 -1.03 -12.45
N GLU A 717 55.03 0.03 -12.88
CA GLU A 717 53.73 0.46 -12.34
C GLU A 717 52.56 -0.39 -12.84
N MET A 718 52.81 -1.32 -13.77
CA MET A 718 51.76 -2.10 -14.40
C MET A 718 51.25 -3.22 -13.49
N PHE A 719 49.93 -3.33 -13.36
CA PHE A 719 49.32 -4.47 -12.69
C PHE A 719 49.57 -5.75 -13.49
N VAL A 720 50.34 -6.69 -12.93
CA VAL A 720 50.61 -8.01 -13.54
C VAL A 720 50.47 -9.09 -12.46
N ARG A 721 49.38 -9.85 -12.50
CA ARG A 721 49.05 -10.85 -11.47
C ARG A 721 48.74 -12.22 -12.09
N GLY A 722 49.48 -13.24 -11.64
CA GLY A 722 49.14 -14.64 -11.95
C GLY A 722 47.81 -15.03 -11.32
N LEU A 723 46.96 -15.70 -12.10
CA LEU A 723 45.70 -16.25 -11.63
C LEU A 723 45.96 -17.61 -10.98
N LYS A 724 45.17 -17.97 -9.96
CA LYS A 724 45.23 -19.27 -9.29
C LYS A 724 44.56 -20.35 -10.15
N VAL A 725 45.08 -20.57 -11.35
CA VAL A 725 44.57 -21.50 -12.33
C VAL A 725 45.77 -22.16 -13.01
N GLU A 726 45.87 -23.47 -12.90
CA GLU A 726 46.95 -24.28 -13.49
C GLU A 726 46.66 -24.70 -14.95
N MET A 727 45.64 -24.08 -15.54
CA MET A 727 45.13 -24.34 -16.89
C MET A 727 45.21 -23.08 -17.74
N ALA A 728 45.65 -23.22 -18.98
CA ALA A 728 45.68 -22.13 -19.95
C ALA A 728 44.38 -22.09 -20.78
N TYR A 729 43.28 -21.57 -20.22
CA TYR A 729 42.02 -21.42 -20.94
C TYR A 729 42.14 -20.46 -22.14
N HIS A 730 41.30 -20.64 -23.17
CA HIS A 730 41.28 -19.81 -24.39
C HIS A 730 42.64 -19.70 -25.10
N SER A 731 43.36 -20.83 -25.14
CA SER A 731 44.68 -20.95 -25.74
C SER A 731 44.81 -22.22 -26.58
N HIS A 732 45.98 -22.45 -27.17
CA HIS A 732 46.31 -23.69 -27.87
C HIS A 732 46.11 -24.93 -26.99
N HIS A 733 46.19 -24.81 -25.66
CA HIS A 733 45.91 -25.91 -24.73
C HIS A 733 44.49 -26.46 -24.88
N MET A 734 43.51 -25.58 -25.04
CA MET A 734 42.10 -25.97 -25.14
C MET A 734 41.77 -26.66 -26.48
N ARG A 735 42.55 -26.40 -27.53
CA ARG A 735 42.36 -27.03 -28.85
C ARG A 735 42.63 -28.53 -28.83
N HIS A 736 43.45 -29.01 -27.89
CA HIS A 736 43.72 -30.44 -27.73
C HIS A 736 42.51 -31.22 -27.21
N ILE A 737 41.62 -30.55 -26.47
CA ILE A 737 40.46 -31.16 -25.84
C ILE A 737 39.12 -30.72 -26.47
N GLY A 738 39.14 -29.75 -27.40
CA GLY A 738 37.93 -29.15 -27.95
C GLY A 738 37.08 -30.11 -28.79
N ALA A 739 37.70 -31.02 -29.55
CA ALA A 739 36.97 -32.01 -30.35
C ALA A 739 36.21 -33.02 -29.48
N GLU A 740 36.86 -33.50 -28.40
CA GLU A 740 36.22 -34.38 -27.40
C GLU A 740 35.07 -33.65 -26.70
N TYR A 741 35.28 -32.38 -26.32
CA TYR A 741 34.23 -31.57 -25.71
C TYR A 741 33.01 -31.41 -26.62
N GLU A 742 33.22 -31.14 -27.91
CA GLU A 742 32.16 -31.04 -28.91
C GLU A 742 31.37 -32.34 -29.02
N GLU A 743 32.06 -33.48 -29.11
CA GLU A 743 31.43 -34.81 -29.17
C GLU A 743 30.57 -35.11 -27.93
N MET A 744 31.03 -34.73 -26.74
CA MET A 744 30.27 -34.93 -25.49
C MET A 744 28.93 -34.18 -25.46
N LEU A 745 28.81 -33.07 -26.20
CA LEU A 745 27.62 -32.22 -26.26
C LEU A 745 26.63 -32.64 -27.35
N GLU A 746 27.03 -33.52 -28.26
CA GLU A 746 26.22 -33.88 -29.43
C GLU A 746 24.86 -34.47 -29.03
N GLY A 747 23.79 -33.95 -29.64
CA GLY A 747 22.40 -34.35 -29.33
C GLY A 747 21.86 -33.91 -27.96
N ARG A 748 22.63 -33.14 -27.17
CA ARG A 748 22.22 -32.69 -25.81
C ARG A 748 21.74 -31.25 -25.72
N ILE A 749 21.90 -30.48 -26.80
CA ILE A 749 21.57 -29.06 -26.82
C ILE A 749 20.38 -28.84 -27.74
N ARG A 750 19.33 -28.22 -27.20
CA ARG A 750 18.18 -27.76 -27.97
C ARG A 750 18.13 -26.25 -27.89
N THR A 751 18.17 -25.61 -29.06
CA THR A 751 18.06 -24.16 -29.19
C THR A 751 16.64 -23.76 -29.56
N ARG A 752 16.25 -22.55 -29.16
CA ARG A 752 14.97 -21.92 -29.50
C ARG A 752 15.16 -20.41 -29.73
N PRO A 753 14.21 -19.72 -30.38
CA PRO A 753 14.25 -18.27 -30.49
C PRO A 753 14.36 -17.62 -29.10
N GLY A 754 15.37 -16.76 -28.93
CA GLY A 754 15.64 -16.11 -27.66
C GLY A 754 14.66 -14.98 -27.33
N SER A 755 14.44 -14.73 -26.05
CA SER A 755 13.63 -13.61 -25.53
C SER A 755 14.43 -12.33 -25.27
N ALA A 756 15.77 -12.40 -25.33
CA ALA A 756 16.68 -11.28 -25.10
C ALA A 756 17.82 -11.28 -26.13
N THR A 757 18.35 -10.11 -26.43
CA THR A 757 19.48 -9.97 -27.36
C THR A 757 20.75 -10.56 -26.76
N PHE A 758 21.40 -11.47 -27.48
CA PHE A 758 22.64 -12.11 -27.03
C PHE A 758 23.87 -11.44 -27.67
N PHE A 759 24.70 -10.82 -26.84
CA PHE A 759 25.99 -10.25 -27.24
C PHE A 759 27.09 -11.25 -26.89
N SER A 760 27.59 -11.96 -27.91
CA SER A 760 28.59 -13.00 -27.72
C SER A 760 29.97 -12.39 -27.54
N THR A 761 30.68 -12.85 -26.51
CA THR A 761 32.09 -12.58 -26.30
C THR A 761 32.99 -13.46 -27.16
N VAL A 762 32.45 -14.49 -27.83
CA VAL A 762 33.20 -15.24 -28.85
C VAL A 762 33.35 -14.42 -30.12
N THR A 763 32.30 -13.71 -30.53
CA THR A 763 32.29 -12.91 -31.77
C THR A 763 32.52 -11.41 -31.51
N GLY A 764 32.39 -10.95 -30.27
CA GLY A 764 32.48 -9.54 -29.88
C GLY A 764 31.27 -8.69 -30.32
N ARG A 765 30.16 -9.31 -30.72
CA ARG A 765 28.97 -8.64 -31.28
C ARG A 765 27.69 -9.44 -31.03
N ILE A 766 26.55 -8.86 -31.39
CA ILE A 766 25.26 -9.58 -31.43
C ILE A 766 25.36 -10.87 -32.26
N VAL A 767 24.76 -11.94 -31.75
CA VAL A 767 24.44 -13.16 -32.49
C VAL A 767 22.92 -13.21 -32.69
N SER A 768 22.48 -13.05 -33.94
CA SER A 768 21.04 -13.04 -34.28
C SER A 768 20.50 -14.44 -34.56
N ASP A 769 21.34 -15.36 -35.06
CA ASP A 769 20.93 -16.73 -35.34
C ASP A 769 21.16 -17.60 -34.09
N THR A 770 20.07 -17.85 -33.36
CA THR A 770 20.11 -18.69 -32.15
C THR A 770 20.39 -20.16 -32.45
N THR A 771 20.31 -20.62 -33.70
CA THR A 771 20.65 -22.00 -34.06
C THR A 771 22.15 -22.27 -33.99
N GLU A 772 22.97 -21.21 -33.99
CA GLU A 772 24.42 -21.32 -33.85
C GLU A 772 24.85 -21.90 -32.50
N PHE A 773 24.05 -21.81 -31.43
CA PHE A 773 24.38 -22.23 -30.06
C PHE A 773 24.43 -23.75 -29.84
N GLY A 774 24.81 -24.53 -30.85
CA GLY A 774 25.08 -25.96 -30.78
C GLY A 774 26.50 -26.31 -30.28
N PRO A 775 26.88 -27.61 -30.31
CA PRO A 775 28.18 -28.10 -29.82
C PRO A 775 29.39 -27.33 -30.36
N SER A 776 29.39 -27.01 -31.66
CA SER A 776 30.48 -26.28 -32.31
C SER A 776 30.69 -24.86 -31.77
N TYR A 777 29.62 -24.17 -31.35
CA TYR A 777 29.73 -22.87 -30.69
C TYR A 777 30.37 -22.99 -29.33
N TRP A 778 29.98 -23.97 -28.52
CA TRP A 778 30.54 -24.15 -27.18
C TRP A 778 32.00 -24.57 -27.23
N ARG A 779 32.41 -25.35 -28.23
CA ARG A 779 33.83 -25.57 -28.53
C ARG A 779 34.55 -24.26 -28.87
N LYS A 780 34.00 -23.44 -29.76
CA LYS A 780 34.58 -22.12 -30.07
C LYS A 780 34.67 -21.25 -28.82
N ASN A 781 33.66 -21.26 -27.94
CA ASN A 781 33.68 -20.54 -26.65
C ASN A 781 34.80 -21.04 -25.72
N LEU A 782 35.18 -22.31 -25.78
CA LEU A 782 36.29 -22.87 -24.99
C LEU A 782 37.67 -22.48 -25.56
N GLU A 783 37.80 -22.40 -26.88
CA GLU A 783 39.07 -22.24 -27.58
C GLU A 783 39.43 -20.78 -27.95
N SER A 784 38.41 -19.93 -28.17
CA SER A 784 38.57 -18.59 -28.73
C SER A 784 38.79 -17.54 -27.65
N PRO A 785 39.44 -16.39 -27.96
CA PRO A 785 39.57 -15.30 -27.01
C PRO A 785 38.20 -14.72 -26.61
N VAL A 786 38.08 -14.29 -25.36
CA VAL A 786 36.89 -13.63 -24.80
C VAL A 786 36.94 -12.13 -25.11
N LEU A 787 36.16 -11.69 -26.08
CA LEU A 787 36.07 -10.31 -26.57
C LEU A 787 35.03 -9.49 -25.76
N PHE A 788 35.21 -9.41 -24.44
CA PHE A 788 34.24 -8.78 -23.53
C PHE A 788 34.12 -7.26 -23.73
N ASP A 789 35.23 -6.56 -23.99
CA ASP A 789 35.21 -5.12 -24.33
C ASP A 789 34.36 -4.84 -25.57
N ALA A 790 34.59 -5.58 -26.66
CA ALA A 790 33.86 -5.43 -27.91
C ALA A 790 32.36 -5.72 -27.75
N ALA A 791 32.00 -6.84 -27.12
CA ALA A 791 30.60 -7.22 -26.91
C ALA A 791 29.85 -6.20 -26.04
N THR A 792 30.51 -5.66 -25.00
CA THR A 792 29.91 -4.64 -24.12
C THR A 792 29.74 -3.31 -24.83
N ARG A 793 30.70 -2.88 -25.65
CA ARG A 793 30.57 -1.67 -26.49
C ARG A 793 29.43 -1.80 -27.49
N ASP A 794 29.33 -2.95 -28.14
CA ASP A 794 28.24 -3.24 -29.08
C ASP A 794 26.87 -3.17 -28.36
N ALA A 795 26.79 -3.65 -27.12
CA ALA A 795 25.60 -3.52 -26.29
C ALA A 795 25.27 -2.07 -25.94
N LEU A 796 26.26 -1.27 -25.53
CA LEU A 796 26.07 0.15 -25.22
C LEU A 796 25.66 0.99 -26.43
N GLU A 797 26.08 0.61 -27.63
CA GLU A 797 25.72 1.28 -28.88
C GLU A 797 24.29 0.94 -29.32
N LYS A 798 23.87 -0.31 -29.15
CA LYS A 798 22.61 -0.84 -29.70
C LYS A 798 21.43 -0.81 -28.73
N ILE A 799 21.69 -0.71 -27.42
CA ILE A 799 20.65 -0.63 -26.38
C ILE A 799 20.41 0.86 -26.05
N SER A 800 19.21 1.19 -25.57
CA SER A 800 18.85 2.57 -25.19
C SER A 800 19.83 3.19 -24.18
N ARG A 801 19.92 4.53 -24.14
CA ARG A 801 20.81 5.24 -23.21
C ARG A 801 20.46 5.02 -21.73
N ASP A 802 19.22 4.66 -21.42
CA ASP A 802 18.75 4.37 -20.07
C ASP A 802 18.88 2.88 -19.77
N THR A 803 20.13 2.43 -19.56
CA THR A 803 20.48 1.02 -19.32
C THR A 803 21.04 0.77 -17.92
N LEU A 804 20.63 -0.34 -17.31
CA LEU A 804 21.18 -0.90 -16.07
C LEU A 804 21.90 -2.22 -16.36
N PHE A 805 23.15 -2.34 -15.94
CA PHE A 805 23.91 -3.59 -16.00
C PHE A 805 23.78 -4.34 -14.67
N LEU A 806 23.13 -5.49 -14.69
CA LEU A 806 22.99 -6.37 -13.53
C LEU A 806 23.96 -7.55 -13.65
N GLU A 807 24.94 -7.63 -12.74
CA GLU A 807 25.90 -8.73 -12.73
C GLU A 807 25.33 -9.96 -12.03
N ILE A 808 25.02 -10.98 -12.83
CA ILE A 808 24.61 -12.31 -12.38
C ILE A 808 25.88 -13.13 -12.18
N GLY A 809 26.45 -13.02 -10.99
CA GLY A 809 27.76 -13.57 -10.70
C GLY A 809 27.96 -13.86 -9.22
N LEU A 810 29.02 -14.60 -8.92
CA LEU A 810 29.34 -15.08 -7.58
C LEU A 810 30.04 -14.01 -6.73
N HIS A 811 30.54 -12.98 -7.40
CA HIS A 811 31.16 -11.78 -6.88
C HIS A 811 31.13 -10.70 -7.98
N SER A 812 31.44 -9.45 -7.65
CA SER A 812 31.48 -8.31 -8.58
C SER A 812 32.79 -8.27 -9.40
N ALA A 813 33.10 -9.35 -10.11
CA ALA A 813 34.36 -9.48 -10.83
C ALA A 813 34.41 -8.60 -12.11
N LEU A 814 33.26 -8.31 -12.71
CA LEU A 814 33.18 -7.50 -13.94
C LEU A 814 33.05 -5.99 -13.65
N ALA A 815 32.91 -5.57 -12.39
CA ALA A 815 32.77 -4.17 -12.00
C ALA A 815 33.90 -3.27 -12.54
N GLY A 816 35.15 -3.69 -12.37
CA GLY A 816 36.34 -2.96 -12.84
C GLY A 816 36.36 -2.79 -14.36
N PRO A 817 36.33 -3.89 -15.13
CA PRO A 817 36.24 -3.86 -16.58
C PRO A 817 35.07 -3.02 -17.11
N LEU A 818 33.84 -3.22 -16.60
CA LEU A 818 32.66 -2.46 -17.03
C LEU A 818 32.83 -0.96 -16.80
N ARG A 819 33.35 -0.53 -15.63
CA ARG A 819 33.64 0.89 -15.37
C ARG A 819 34.64 1.48 -16.37
N GLN A 820 35.66 0.71 -16.77
CA GLN A 820 36.62 1.16 -17.77
C GLN A 820 35.97 1.29 -19.16
N ILE A 821 35.09 0.36 -19.54
CA ILE A 821 34.35 0.40 -20.81
C ILE A 821 33.37 1.60 -20.80
N PHE A 822 32.59 1.79 -19.75
CA PHE A 822 31.60 2.87 -19.65
C PHE A 822 32.23 4.25 -19.85
N LYS A 823 33.43 4.47 -19.31
CA LYS A 823 34.19 5.73 -19.48
C LYS A 823 34.55 6.08 -20.92
N THR A 824 34.59 5.09 -21.81
CA THR A 824 34.97 5.31 -23.22
C THR A 824 33.80 5.62 -24.14
N VAL A 825 32.55 5.37 -23.70
CA VAL A 825 31.34 5.55 -24.51
C VAL A 825 30.46 6.68 -23.98
N ALA A 826 30.54 7.00 -22.68
CA ALA A 826 29.67 7.99 -22.04
C ALA A 826 30.18 9.43 -22.16
N SER A 827 29.48 10.28 -22.93
CA SER A 827 29.68 11.74 -22.94
C SER A 827 28.69 12.53 -22.05
N ALA A 828 27.71 11.87 -21.41
CA ALA A 828 26.70 12.54 -20.59
C ALA A 828 26.41 11.87 -19.22
N SER A 829 26.42 10.53 -19.11
CA SER A 829 26.41 9.80 -17.82
C SER A 829 26.72 8.31 -18.05
N ALA A 830 27.41 7.66 -17.12
CA ALA A 830 27.71 6.23 -17.22
C ALA A 830 26.48 5.39 -16.84
N PRO A 831 26.24 4.22 -17.50
CA PRO A 831 25.19 3.29 -17.12
C PRO A 831 25.29 2.86 -15.65
N ALA A 832 24.14 2.57 -15.03
CA ALA A 832 24.10 2.01 -13.68
C ALA A 832 24.63 0.57 -13.68
N TYR A 833 25.29 0.18 -12.59
CA TYR A 833 25.83 -1.17 -12.39
C TYR A 833 25.43 -1.71 -11.01
N VAL A 834 24.90 -2.93 -10.96
CA VAL A 834 24.44 -3.59 -9.74
C VAL A 834 24.94 -5.04 -9.69
N PRO A 835 25.70 -5.47 -8.67
CA PRO A 835 26.06 -6.88 -8.48
C PRO A 835 24.99 -7.63 -7.68
N THR A 836 24.78 -8.92 -7.99
CA THR A 836 23.84 -9.79 -7.25
C THR A 836 24.43 -10.43 -6.00
N MET A 837 25.75 -10.70 -5.97
CA MET A 837 26.44 -11.33 -4.84
C MET A 837 27.81 -10.68 -4.58
N LEU A 838 28.22 -10.68 -3.31
CA LEU A 838 29.54 -10.21 -2.87
C LEU A 838 30.21 -11.26 -1.97
N ARG A 839 31.47 -11.59 -2.25
CA ARG A 839 32.26 -12.54 -1.46
C ARG A 839 32.40 -12.06 -0.01
N GLY A 840 32.23 -12.97 0.94
CA GLY A 840 32.33 -12.67 2.37
C GLY A 840 31.08 -12.00 2.95
N GLN A 841 30.03 -11.80 2.15
CA GLN A 841 28.74 -11.30 2.62
C GLN A 841 27.66 -12.40 2.57
N ASN A 842 26.61 -12.23 3.38
CA ASN A 842 25.42 -13.07 3.28
C ASN A 842 24.77 -12.88 1.90
N CYS A 843 24.61 -13.97 1.15
CA CYS A 843 24.13 -13.91 -0.22
C CYS A 843 22.69 -13.39 -0.34
N THR A 844 21.84 -13.69 0.65
CA THR A 844 20.47 -13.16 0.72
C THR A 844 20.48 -11.65 0.91
N SER A 845 21.33 -11.14 1.82
CA SER A 845 21.50 -9.70 2.01
C SER A 845 22.00 -9.01 0.74
N SER A 846 23.04 -9.53 0.08
CA SER A 846 23.57 -8.94 -1.15
C SER A 846 22.50 -8.88 -2.26
N LEU A 847 21.69 -9.94 -2.40
CA LEU A 847 20.64 -9.98 -3.41
C LEU A 847 19.48 -9.02 -3.11
N LEU A 848 19.11 -8.85 -1.83
CA LEU A 848 18.12 -7.84 -1.43
C LEU A 848 18.65 -6.41 -1.62
N THR A 849 19.94 -6.16 -1.38
CA THR A 849 20.58 -4.89 -1.71
C THR A 849 20.54 -4.63 -3.23
N ALA A 850 20.78 -5.66 -4.04
CA ALA A 850 20.65 -5.56 -5.50
C ALA A 850 19.22 -5.17 -5.91
N ALA A 851 18.21 -5.77 -5.27
CA ALA A 851 16.81 -5.41 -5.49
C ALA A 851 16.51 -3.95 -5.08
N GLY A 852 16.99 -3.48 -3.93
CA GLY A 852 16.86 -2.09 -3.52
C GLY A 852 17.50 -1.12 -4.53
N ASN A 853 18.71 -1.42 -5.00
CA ASN A 853 19.40 -0.61 -6.01
C ASN A 853 18.68 -0.60 -7.36
N MET A 854 18.09 -1.73 -7.77
CA MET A 854 17.24 -1.77 -8.97
C MET A 854 15.98 -0.91 -8.79
N HIS A 855 15.34 -0.97 -7.62
CA HIS A 855 14.16 -0.15 -7.31
C HIS A 855 14.47 1.35 -7.39
N LEU A 856 15.63 1.79 -6.87
CA LEU A 856 16.10 3.18 -6.98
C LEU A 856 16.32 3.64 -8.43
N GLN A 857 16.56 2.72 -9.36
CA GLN A 857 16.64 3.02 -10.79
C GLN A 857 15.28 2.88 -11.51
N ASN A 858 14.17 2.79 -10.77
CA ASN A 858 12.81 2.62 -11.28
C ASN A 858 12.58 1.28 -12.02
N VAL A 859 13.32 0.22 -11.66
CA VAL A 859 12.99 -1.13 -12.11
C VAL A 859 11.73 -1.61 -11.37
N SER A 860 10.75 -2.10 -12.13
CA SER A 860 9.54 -2.69 -11.55
C SER A 860 9.85 -4.03 -10.89
N LEU A 861 9.56 -4.15 -9.60
CA LEU A 861 9.75 -5.37 -8.82
C LEU A 861 8.40 -5.90 -8.31
N ASN A 862 8.26 -7.21 -8.31
CA ASN A 862 7.17 -7.89 -7.63
C ASN A 862 7.56 -8.11 -6.16
N PHE A 863 7.14 -7.18 -5.30
CA PHE A 863 7.38 -7.22 -3.85
C PHE A 863 6.69 -8.41 -3.17
N ASP A 864 5.56 -8.89 -3.70
CA ASP A 864 4.82 -10.03 -3.16
C ASP A 864 5.69 -11.31 -3.18
N ASN A 865 6.50 -11.49 -4.23
CA ASN A 865 7.43 -12.60 -4.36
C ASN A 865 8.81 -12.35 -3.70
N LEU A 866 9.20 -11.09 -3.53
CA LEU A 866 10.44 -10.69 -2.87
C LEU A 866 10.34 -10.91 -1.35
N THR A 867 9.21 -10.52 -0.77
CA THR A 867 8.84 -10.70 0.65
C THR A 867 7.52 -11.49 0.75
N PRO A 868 7.56 -12.82 0.54
CA PRO A 868 6.37 -13.66 0.63
C PRO A 868 5.82 -13.74 2.06
N GLY A 869 4.50 -13.86 2.19
CA GLY A 869 3.80 -13.90 3.48
C GLY A 869 3.17 -12.57 3.89
N GLN A 870 2.66 -11.81 2.92
CA GLN A 870 2.11 -10.48 3.10
C GLN A 870 1.11 -10.39 4.25
N ARG A 871 1.37 -9.46 5.16
CA ARG A 871 0.40 -8.95 6.12
C ARG A 871 0.46 -7.44 6.02
N VAL A 872 -0.66 -6.80 5.71
CA VAL A 872 -0.76 -5.35 5.80
C VAL A 872 -0.58 -4.97 7.27
N LEU A 873 0.41 -4.13 7.54
CA LEU A 873 0.67 -3.60 8.88
C LEU A 873 -0.19 -2.35 9.08
N THR A 874 -1.23 -2.47 9.90
CA THR A 874 -2.20 -1.38 10.15
C THR A 874 -1.74 -0.37 11.20
N ASP A 875 -0.64 -0.66 11.88
CA ASP A 875 -0.04 0.14 12.96
C ASP A 875 1.24 0.85 12.53
N LEU A 876 1.50 0.93 11.22
CA LEU A 876 2.56 1.76 10.68
C LEU A 876 2.23 3.25 10.84
N PRO A 877 3.25 4.11 11.05
CA PRO A 877 3.04 5.54 10.99
C PRO A 877 2.50 5.98 9.63
N ASN A 878 1.42 6.76 9.63
CA ASN A 878 0.87 7.43 8.44
C ASN A 878 1.93 8.28 7.73
N TYR A 879 1.70 8.53 6.43
CA TYR A 879 2.48 9.45 5.61
C TYR A 879 2.79 10.77 6.33
N LYS A 880 4.05 11.22 6.27
CA LYS A 880 4.46 12.50 6.86
C LYS A 880 4.23 13.65 5.90
N TRP A 881 3.01 14.19 5.94
CA TRP A 881 2.60 15.37 5.19
C TRP A 881 3.52 16.58 5.41
N ARG A 882 3.77 17.34 4.34
CA ARG A 882 4.50 18.61 4.39
C ARG A 882 3.56 19.79 4.56
N HIS A 883 3.22 20.10 5.82
CA HIS A 883 2.35 21.21 6.21
C HIS A 883 3.07 22.55 6.44
N GLU A 884 4.09 22.86 5.63
CA GLU A 884 4.86 24.11 5.79
C GLU A 884 4.14 25.33 5.20
N THR A 885 3.24 25.10 4.24
CA THR A 885 2.48 26.19 3.62
C THR A 885 1.09 26.24 4.23
N LYS A 886 0.78 27.37 4.90
CA LYS A 886 -0.50 27.60 5.56
C LYS A 886 -1.38 28.50 4.69
N HIS A 887 -2.63 28.13 4.50
CA HIS A 887 -3.56 28.85 3.65
C HIS A 887 -4.92 29.08 4.32
N TRP A 888 -5.28 30.35 4.44
CA TRP A 888 -6.63 30.82 4.73
C TRP A 888 -6.86 32.04 3.85
N ASN A 889 -7.91 32.03 3.04
CA ASN A 889 -8.24 33.16 2.20
C ASN A 889 -9.71 33.50 2.36
N GLU A 890 -9.98 34.30 3.38
CA GLU A 890 -11.28 34.84 3.70
C GLU A 890 -11.28 36.34 3.38
N SER A 891 -12.38 36.87 2.86
CA SER A 891 -12.49 38.29 2.59
C SER A 891 -12.58 39.09 3.88
N ARG A 892 -12.21 40.37 3.80
CA ARG A 892 -12.36 41.29 4.94
C ARG A 892 -13.82 41.35 5.41
N MET A 893 -14.78 41.44 4.49
CA MET A 893 -16.22 41.47 4.80
C MET A 893 -16.74 40.17 5.42
N ALA A 894 -16.07 39.04 5.18
CA ALA A 894 -16.49 37.78 5.78
C ALA A 894 -16.00 37.63 7.22
N ARG A 895 -14.78 38.15 7.47
CA ARG A 895 -14.08 38.11 8.75
C ARG A 895 -14.54 39.16 9.75
N GLU A 896 -14.81 40.38 9.29
CA GLU A 896 -15.40 41.48 10.07
C GLU A 896 -16.90 41.25 10.28
#